data_AF-A0A8H3X541-F1
#
_entry.id   AF-A0A8H3X541-F1
#
_cell.length_a   1.000
_cell.length_b   1.000
_cell.length_c   1.000
_cell.angle_alpha   90.00
_cell.angle_beta   90.00
_cell.angle_gamma   90.00
#
_symmetry.space_group_name_H-M   'P 1'
#
loop_
_entity.id
_entity.type
_entity.pdbx_description
1 polymer ?
#
loop_
_entity_poly.entity_id
_entity_poly.type
_entity_poly.pdbx_seq_one_letter_code
_entity_poly.pdbx_strand_id
1 'polypeptide(L)'
;MSVVISGTSIALFCLIRERKVPFKVTLGRNNNVSDFKKIIKNEIPNKLAKLDIDDINLWKLNEPISYENIEELQKITLQDNENVTLLVETNDIVDYWAEGQIPLKKRIHVIVEIVEPMQPAIEHLTKKRRIEQGWKSYKASDDAFQNLYVGKSITLPHLGQVPKHFGGYQERTLLVTKQMIDIWDKISADSDYSIKRVVSGPMGVGKSYISYFLASKAYAEEWPILYIADASDLNVDNSDSAGKVICRYFLAQNKDILTATELEKIVENVRDPSVGVEVAIAGQIIDLIKLADRKVLFIVDEHGILFEKNLVVPLRIPLLIPLMNLSFWGEHYKFVRVIFTGTAHARYEMEYMKNGQSEFWVIYVGPLQSDVFDILLQMHPVLRIQGIKEEAKKVTNCVPRELIYLVEYIKKLDVTINNFRQVLKEFEIERADKILAIAQKYYYDLQKNDKIRYYKALTAMFLPSKPVVQFEWKFPDLGIIYRYKEGATHYLPLCPSAQKALLEIYKSFDLPENTKNQLRVGSLDGEEFENVLFNRLVSKCNETIQLNATDLNNNNRKIITLHFNVYDLIKSPQLSLGPGNDKVLGRGFKRYPRFDYMLGPIFIQVSISDFTSHNSNPSKNIRQAFEPMSEQAGISLTLINKRNQIEMYLDEMYGPGHSAKIDSRNRFIVTRNGKPVPGFRIVYIRGSPGTPNHSGKVRDFPDIAHVTFEEIKRQLFPNIV
;
A
#
# COMPACT_ATOMS: atom_id res chain seq x y z
N MET A 1 -27.99 -31.64 47.43
CA MET A 1 -29.27 -30.99 47.06
C MET A 1 -29.74 -31.59 45.76
N SER A 2 -30.97 -32.08 45.68
CA SER A 2 -31.57 -32.57 44.43
C SER A 2 -31.95 -31.39 43.54
N VAL A 3 -31.42 -31.33 42.32
CA VAL A 3 -31.80 -30.32 41.31
C VAL A 3 -33.25 -30.60 40.90
N VAL A 4 -34.11 -29.58 40.94
CA VAL A 4 -35.51 -29.68 40.51
C VAL A 4 -35.59 -29.50 39.00
N ILE A 5 -36.29 -30.40 38.31
CA ILE A 5 -36.56 -30.29 36.88
C ILE A 5 -37.46 -29.06 36.65
N SER A 6 -36.96 -28.05 35.94
CA SER A 6 -37.68 -26.81 35.65
C SER A 6 -38.06 -26.73 34.17
N GLY A 7 -39.35 -26.52 33.87
CA GLY A 7 -39.87 -26.48 32.49
C GLY A 7 -40.01 -27.87 31.83
N THR A 8 -40.13 -27.89 30.51
CA THR A 8 -40.33 -29.12 29.72
C THR A 8 -39.10 -30.03 29.82
N SER A 9 -39.30 -31.33 30.07
CA SER A 9 -38.19 -32.28 30.23
C SER A 9 -37.50 -32.60 28.90
N ILE A 10 -36.17 -32.71 28.94
CA ILE A 10 -35.32 -33.13 27.83
C ILE A 10 -34.40 -34.27 28.30
N ALA A 11 -34.21 -35.26 27.41
CA ALA A 11 -33.30 -36.37 27.63
C ALA A 11 -32.11 -36.28 26.67
N LEU A 12 -30.90 -36.13 27.24
CA LEU A 12 -29.65 -36.01 26.49
C LEU A 12 -28.73 -37.19 26.81
N PHE A 13 -28.03 -37.69 25.80
CA PHE A 13 -26.96 -38.67 26.01
C PHE A 13 -25.62 -37.95 26.05
N CYS A 14 -24.89 -38.18 27.14
CA CYS A 14 -23.62 -37.57 27.45
C CYS A 14 -22.50 -38.60 27.38
N LEU A 15 -21.35 -38.22 26.85
CA LEU A 15 -20.14 -39.04 26.81
C LEU A 15 -19.03 -38.35 27.61
N ILE A 16 -18.47 -39.02 28.62
CA ILE A 16 -17.21 -38.55 29.24
C ILE A 16 -16.09 -38.86 28.25
N ARG A 17 -15.25 -37.86 27.91
CA ARG A 17 -14.23 -37.94 26.86
C ARG A 17 -13.33 -39.19 26.96
N GLU A 18 -13.00 -39.62 28.16
CA GLU A 18 -12.14 -40.78 28.43
C GLU A 18 -12.89 -42.13 28.51
N ARG A 19 -14.21 -42.14 28.30
CA ARG A 19 -15.03 -43.35 28.35
C ARG A 19 -15.54 -43.75 26.98
N LYS A 20 -15.83 -45.04 26.84
CA LYS A 20 -16.47 -45.62 25.65
C LYS A 20 -18.00 -45.74 25.77
N VAL A 21 -18.56 -45.52 26.96
CA VAL A 21 -19.99 -45.74 27.22
C VAL A 21 -20.67 -44.41 27.58
N PRO A 22 -21.62 -43.92 26.76
CA PRO A 22 -22.41 -42.76 27.08
C PRO A 22 -23.52 -43.13 28.08
N PHE A 23 -24.02 -42.12 28.78
CA PHE A 23 -25.07 -42.26 29.76
C PHE A 23 -26.17 -41.23 29.47
N LYS A 24 -27.39 -41.55 29.90
CA LYS A 24 -28.56 -40.71 29.67
C LYS A 24 -28.74 -39.78 30.87
N VAL A 25 -28.96 -38.50 30.62
CA VAL A 25 -29.33 -37.50 31.62
C VAL A 25 -30.69 -36.92 31.27
N THR A 26 -31.53 -36.73 32.28
CA THR A 26 -32.84 -36.09 32.13
C THR A 26 -32.85 -34.81 32.96
N LEU A 27 -33.21 -33.68 32.34
CA LEU A 27 -33.26 -32.37 32.97
C LEU A 27 -34.38 -31.52 32.39
N GLY A 28 -34.68 -30.39 33.00
CA GLY A 28 -35.66 -29.42 32.49
C GLY A 28 -34.99 -28.41 31.55
N ARG A 29 -35.72 -27.95 30.54
CA ARG A 29 -35.19 -26.95 29.58
C ARG A 29 -34.94 -25.58 30.21
N ASN A 30 -35.59 -25.26 31.33
CA ASN A 30 -35.38 -24.01 32.08
C ASN A 30 -34.35 -24.19 33.21
N ASN A 31 -33.66 -25.34 33.28
CA ASN A 31 -32.46 -25.46 34.10
C ASN A 31 -31.29 -24.80 33.35
N ASN A 32 -30.37 -24.21 34.10
CA ASN A 32 -29.13 -23.68 33.53
C ASN A 32 -28.05 -24.76 33.39
N VAL A 33 -26.94 -24.43 32.73
CA VAL A 33 -25.83 -25.36 32.51
C VAL A 33 -25.14 -25.77 33.83
N SER A 34 -25.15 -24.92 34.87
CA SER A 34 -24.64 -25.30 36.21
C SER A 34 -25.48 -26.41 36.85
N ASP A 35 -26.81 -26.32 36.74
CA ASP A 35 -27.73 -27.37 37.17
C ASP A 35 -27.51 -28.67 36.38
N PHE A 36 -27.22 -28.57 35.09
CA PHE A 36 -26.87 -29.72 34.25
C PHE A 36 -25.58 -30.41 34.72
N LYS A 37 -24.53 -29.65 35.04
CA LYS A 37 -23.28 -30.20 35.62
C LYS A 37 -23.55 -30.94 36.94
N LYS A 38 -24.39 -30.38 37.82
CA LYS A 38 -24.79 -31.01 39.10
C LYS A 38 -25.53 -32.33 38.87
N ILE A 39 -26.45 -32.40 37.90
CA ILE A 39 -27.16 -33.64 37.56
C ILE A 39 -26.18 -34.69 37.05
N ILE A 40 -25.27 -34.34 36.14
CA ILE A 40 -24.23 -35.25 35.64
C ILE A 40 -23.37 -35.81 36.79
N LYS A 41 -22.97 -34.96 37.74
CA LYS A 41 -22.20 -35.35 38.91
C LYS A 41 -22.96 -36.35 39.80
N ASN A 42 -24.27 -36.17 39.97
CA ASN A 42 -25.13 -37.08 40.74
C ASN A 42 -25.38 -38.43 40.06
N GLU A 43 -25.43 -38.47 38.73
CA GLU A 43 -25.61 -39.71 37.94
C GLU A 43 -24.36 -40.61 37.93
N ILE A 44 -23.16 -40.06 38.19
CA ILE A 44 -21.88 -40.82 38.21
C ILE A 44 -21.08 -40.51 39.50
N PRO A 45 -21.60 -40.89 40.68
CA PRO A 45 -21.00 -40.51 41.96
C PRO A 45 -19.60 -41.13 42.16
N ASN A 46 -19.34 -42.35 41.70
CA ASN A 46 -18.09 -43.05 41.99
C ASN A 46 -16.83 -42.46 41.30
N LYS A 47 -16.96 -41.60 40.28
CA LYS A 47 -15.81 -40.95 39.61
C LYS A 47 -15.81 -39.42 39.67
N LEU A 48 -16.98 -38.78 39.78
CA LEU A 48 -17.10 -37.32 39.84
C LEU A 48 -17.28 -36.78 41.26
N ALA A 49 -17.39 -37.64 42.30
CA ALA A 49 -17.60 -37.20 43.69
C ALA A 49 -16.46 -36.31 44.25
N LYS A 50 -15.23 -36.44 43.73
CA LYS A 50 -14.05 -35.69 44.20
C LYS A 50 -13.72 -34.44 43.38
N LEU A 51 -14.37 -34.21 42.23
CA LEU A 51 -14.10 -33.09 41.34
C LEU A 51 -14.99 -31.90 41.69
N ASP A 52 -14.48 -30.67 41.58
CA ASP A 52 -15.33 -29.50 41.65
C ASP A 52 -16.24 -29.42 40.41
N ILE A 53 -17.39 -28.78 40.52
CA ILE A 53 -18.28 -28.52 39.37
C ILE A 53 -17.58 -27.61 38.34
N ASP A 54 -16.67 -26.75 38.82
CA ASP A 54 -15.86 -25.86 38.00
C ASP A 54 -14.80 -26.62 37.16
N ASP A 55 -14.45 -27.85 37.55
CA ASP A 55 -13.52 -28.73 36.84
C ASP A 55 -14.18 -29.52 35.70
N ILE A 56 -15.45 -29.24 35.37
CA ILE A 56 -16.23 -29.97 34.37
C ILE A 56 -16.66 -29.01 33.26
N ASN A 57 -16.17 -29.23 32.03
CA ASN A 57 -16.66 -28.54 30.84
C ASN A 57 -17.65 -29.41 30.07
N LEU A 58 -18.74 -28.78 29.61
CA LEU A 58 -19.77 -29.45 28.80
C LEU A 58 -19.75 -28.87 27.38
N TRP A 59 -19.60 -29.75 26.39
CA TRP A 59 -19.57 -29.37 24.98
C TRP A 59 -20.77 -29.97 24.27
N LYS A 60 -21.62 -29.14 23.66
CA LYS A 60 -22.71 -29.58 22.79
C LYS A 60 -22.13 -29.97 21.43
N LEU A 61 -22.58 -31.11 20.90
CA LEU A 61 -22.38 -31.48 19.50
C LEU A 61 -23.44 -30.79 18.63
N ASN A 62 -22.99 -30.03 17.63
CA ASN A 62 -23.87 -29.38 16.66
C ASN A 62 -24.57 -30.43 15.79
N GLU A 63 -23.84 -31.48 15.39
CA GLU A 63 -24.35 -32.70 14.78
C GLU A 63 -24.17 -33.90 15.72
N PRO A 64 -25.28 -34.45 16.31
CA PRO A 64 -25.19 -35.60 17.20
C PRO A 64 -24.64 -36.86 16.51
N ILE A 65 -23.71 -37.54 17.17
CA ILE A 65 -22.96 -38.68 16.61
C ILE A 65 -23.52 -40.02 17.11
N SER A 66 -23.48 -41.05 16.26
CA SER A 66 -23.89 -42.43 16.63
C SER A 66 -22.94 -43.05 17.66
N TYR A 67 -23.47 -43.93 18.51
CA TYR A 67 -22.66 -44.71 19.46
C TYR A 67 -21.55 -45.53 18.78
N GLU A 68 -21.74 -45.94 17.52
CA GLU A 68 -20.78 -46.73 16.75
C GLU A 68 -19.50 -45.94 16.39
N ASN A 69 -19.56 -44.60 16.42
CA ASN A 69 -18.47 -43.72 16.00
C ASN A 69 -17.78 -42.99 17.18
N ILE A 70 -17.88 -43.53 18.40
CA ILE A 70 -17.28 -42.89 19.59
C ILE A 70 -15.77 -42.68 19.45
N GLU A 71 -15.06 -43.55 18.72
CA GLU A 71 -13.62 -43.41 18.53
C GLU A 71 -13.24 -42.15 17.74
N GLU A 72 -14.15 -41.60 16.92
CA GLU A 72 -13.96 -40.33 16.22
C GLU A 72 -14.00 -39.16 17.22
N LEU A 73 -14.91 -39.22 18.19
CA LEU A 73 -15.05 -38.21 19.25
C LEU A 73 -13.86 -38.16 20.22
N GLN A 74 -13.10 -39.24 20.35
CA GLN A 74 -11.89 -39.25 21.17
C GLN A 74 -10.70 -38.59 20.47
N LYS A 75 -10.73 -38.46 19.14
CA LYS A 75 -9.63 -37.91 18.32
C LYS A 75 -9.76 -36.42 18.02
N ILE A 76 -10.94 -35.82 18.26
CA ILE A 76 -11.17 -34.40 17.99
C ILE A 76 -10.57 -33.49 19.08
N THR A 77 -10.03 -32.34 18.65
CA THR A 77 -9.68 -31.22 19.54
C THR A 77 -10.92 -30.35 19.74
N LEU A 78 -11.44 -30.26 20.97
CA LEU A 78 -12.73 -29.61 21.24
C LEU A 78 -12.71 -28.08 21.08
N GLN A 79 -11.58 -27.42 21.34
CA GLN A 79 -11.47 -25.95 21.30
C GLN A 79 -11.46 -25.35 19.88
N ASP A 80 -11.12 -26.15 18.85
CA ASP A 80 -10.93 -25.69 17.46
C ASP A 80 -11.85 -26.41 16.46
N ASN A 81 -12.88 -27.12 16.93
CA ASN A 81 -13.73 -27.94 16.09
C ASN A 81 -15.12 -27.30 15.88
N GLU A 82 -15.46 -26.99 14.64
CA GLU A 82 -16.71 -26.33 14.23
C GLU A 82 -17.98 -27.14 14.58
N ASN A 83 -17.87 -28.44 14.84
CA ASN A 83 -18.99 -29.31 15.20
C ASN A 83 -19.27 -29.36 16.72
N VAL A 84 -18.51 -28.62 17.55
CA VAL A 84 -18.77 -28.54 19.00
C VAL A 84 -18.90 -27.10 19.47
N THR A 85 -19.78 -26.90 20.45
CA THR A 85 -20.03 -25.59 21.07
C THR A 85 -19.91 -25.75 22.58
N LEU A 86 -19.08 -24.93 23.23
CA LEU A 86 -18.96 -24.92 24.69
C LEU A 86 -20.27 -24.40 25.32
N LEU A 87 -20.82 -25.13 26.28
CA LEU A 87 -21.98 -24.70 27.06
C LEU A 87 -21.54 -23.69 28.11
N VAL A 88 -22.17 -22.52 28.11
CA VAL A 88 -21.89 -21.40 29.02
C VAL A 88 -22.78 -21.55 30.26
N GLU A 89 -22.19 -21.38 31.44
CA GLU A 89 -22.82 -21.73 32.72
C GLU A 89 -24.14 -21.00 33.01
N THR A 90 -24.22 -19.74 32.59
CA THR A 90 -25.36 -18.84 32.83
C THR A 90 -26.54 -19.08 31.89
N ASN A 91 -26.35 -19.86 30.82
CA ASN A 91 -27.37 -20.06 29.82
C ASN A 91 -28.31 -21.19 30.21
N ASP A 92 -29.56 -21.08 29.78
CA ASP A 92 -30.56 -22.12 29.98
C ASP A 92 -30.41 -23.20 28.91
N ILE A 93 -30.85 -24.41 29.23
CA ILE A 93 -30.78 -25.54 28.30
C ILE A 93 -31.65 -25.28 27.06
N VAL A 94 -32.71 -24.48 27.19
CA VAL A 94 -33.56 -24.05 26.07
C VAL A 94 -32.80 -23.25 25.00
N ASP A 95 -31.75 -22.51 25.39
CA ASP A 95 -30.93 -21.71 24.47
C ASP A 95 -30.11 -22.61 23.53
N TYR A 96 -29.79 -23.82 23.99
CA TYR A 96 -29.02 -24.81 23.23
C TYR A 96 -29.91 -25.82 22.53
N TRP A 97 -31.05 -26.16 23.13
CA TRP A 97 -32.07 -27.03 22.56
C TRP A 97 -33.42 -26.36 22.74
N ALA A 98 -33.97 -25.77 21.68
CA ALA A 98 -35.26 -25.07 21.72
C ALA A 98 -36.43 -26.02 22.04
N GLU A 99 -37.55 -25.49 22.55
CA GLU A 99 -38.69 -26.27 23.06
C GLU A 99 -39.28 -27.29 22.07
N GLY A 100 -39.24 -27.01 20.76
CA GLY A 100 -39.68 -27.94 19.70
C GLY A 100 -38.63 -28.94 19.22
N GLN A 101 -37.37 -28.82 19.65
CA GLN A 101 -36.29 -29.69 19.19
C GLN A 101 -36.23 -30.98 20.01
N ILE A 102 -36.61 -32.11 19.40
CA ILE A 102 -36.51 -33.44 20.03
C ILE A 102 -35.11 -34.00 19.77
N PRO A 103 -34.27 -34.25 20.81
CA PRO A 103 -32.96 -34.86 20.63
C PRO A 103 -33.05 -36.23 19.96
N LEU A 104 -32.11 -36.52 19.05
CA LEU A 104 -32.09 -37.76 18.29
C LEU A 104 -31.84 -38.96 19.23
N LYS A 105 -32.75 -39.93 19.22
CA LYS A 105 -32.58 -41.15 20.02
C LYS A 105 -31.30 -41.88 19.62
N LYS A 106 -30.62 -42.48 20.61
CA LYS A 106 -29.39 -43.30 20.43
C LYS A 106 -28.17 -42.55 19.85
N ARG A 107 -28.14 -41.22 19.92
CA ARG A 107 -26.98 -40.39 19.53
C ARG A 107 -26.39 -39.67 20.73
N ILE A 108 -25.11 -39.34 20.67
CA ILE A 108 -24.40 -38.54 21.69
C ILE A 108 -24.63 -37.07 21.38
N HIS A 109 -25.04 -36.32 22.40
CA HIS A 109 -25.41 -34.91 22.30
C HIS A 109 -24.40 -34.00 22.99
N VAL A 110 -23.78 -34.49 24.07
CA VAL A 110 -22.90 -33.70 24.93
C VAL A 110 -21.63 -34.48 25.23
N ILE A 111 -20.48 -33.82 25.14
CA ILE A 111 -19.19 -34.34 25.60
C ILE A 111 -18.89 -33.69 26.94
N VAL A 112 -18.62 -34.52 27.94
CA VAL A 112 -18.20 -34.11 29.28
C VAL A 112 -16.67 -34.20 29.33
N GLU A 113 -16.03 -33.05 29.44
CA GLU A 113 -14.58 -32.92 29.59
C GLU A 113 -14.26 -32.63 31.05
N ILE A 114 -13.40 -33.47 31.64
CA ILE A 114 -12.88 -33.27 32.99
C ILE A 114 -11.58 -32.49 32.83
N VAL A 115 -11.50 -31.35 33.49
CA VAL A 115 -10.30 -30.51 33.58
C VAL A 115 -9.59 -30.94 34.87
N GLU A 116 -8.54 -31.75 34.77
CA GLU A 116 -7.80 -32.15 35.98
C GLU A 116 -7.09 -30.95 36.61
N PRO A 117 -7.18 -30.75 37.95
CA PRO A 117 -6.30 -29.81 38.64
C PRO A 117 -4.85 -30.27 38.45
N MET A 118 -4.01 -29.36 37.94
CA MET A 118 -2.67 -29.63 37.44
C MET A 118 -1.85 -30.53 38.37
N GLN A 119 -1.65 -31.80 37.98
CA GLN A 119 -0.54 -32.61 38.49
C GLN A 119 0.69 -32.48 37.56
N PRO A 120 1.92 -32.46 38.14
CA PRO A 120 3.16 -32.13 37.43
C PRO A 120 3.56 -33.11 36.31
N ALA A 121 2.91 -34.28 36.20
CA ALA A 121 3.22 -35.27 35.16
C ALA A 121 2.67 -34.90 33.77
N ILE A 122 1.53 -34.19 33.69
CA ILE A 122 0.95 -33.76 32.41
C ILE A 122 1.75 -32.58 31.82
N GLU A 123 2.38 -31.76 32.67
CA GLU A 123 3.21 -30.63 32.23
C GLU A 123 4.31 -31.07 31.25
N HIS A 124 4.86 -32.28 31.42
CA HIS A 124 5.85 -32.84 30.51
C HIS A 124 5.26 -33.26 29.15
N LEU A 125 4.03 -33.77 29.09
CA LEU A 125 3.35 -34.21 27.87
C LEU A 125 2.73 -33.05 27.08
N THR A 126 2.16 -32.04 27.75
CA THR A 126 1.72 -30.80 27.11
C THR A 126 2.88 -29.87 26.75
N LYS A 127 3.96 -29.79 27.56
CA LYS A 127 5.22 -29.18 27.09
C LYS A 127 5.74 -29.92 25.88
N LYS A 128 5.84 -31.26 25.92
CA LYS A 128 6.32 -32.04 24.77
C LYS A 128 5.46 -31.84 23.52
N ARG A 129 4.13 -31.84 23.62
CA ARG A 129 3.25 -31.53 22.46
C ARG A 129 3.35 -30.09 21.97
N ARG A 130 3.46 -29.10 22.87
CA ARG A 130 3.64 -27.67 22.49
C ARG A 130 5.01 -27.40 21.89
N ILE A 131 6.05 -28.06 22.41
CA ILE A 131 7.40 -28.09 21.86
C ILE A 131 7.35 -28.78 20.49
N GLU A 132 6.76 -29.96 20.34
CA GLU A 132 6.62 -30.64 19.05
C GLU A 132 5.82 -29.84 18.01
N GLN A 133 4.77 -29.12 18.42
CA GLN A 133 4.02 -28.21 17.53
C GLN A 133 4.82 -26.96 17.16
N GLY A 134 5.57 -26.38 18.12
CA GLY A 134 6.52 -25.31 17.87
C GLY A 134 7.61 -25.74 16.89
N TRP A 135 8.22 -26.90 17.10
CA TRP A 135 9.24 -27.48 16.24
C TRP A 135 8.71 -27.84 14.85
N LYS A 136 7.45 -28.28 14.73
CA LYS A 136 6.79 -28.49 13.42
C LYS A 136 6.52 -27.18 12.69
N SER A 137 6.07 -26.14 13.40
CA SER A 137 5.88 -24.79 12.85
C SER A 137 7.20 -24.17 12.41
N TYR A 138 8.24 -24.33 13.21
CA TYR A 138 9.60 -23.87 12.94
C TYR A 138 10.20 -24.57 11.72
N LYS A 139 10.17 -25.91 11.67
CA LYS A 139 10.66 -26.66 10.49
C LYS A 139 9.91 -26.30 9.22
N ALA A 140 8.59 -26.09 9.31
CA ALA A 140 7.78 -25.66 8.17
C ALA A 140 8.11 -24.22 7.72
N SER A 141 8.47 -23.30 8.63
CA SER A 141 8.93 -21.96 8.24
C SER A 141 10.34 -21.99 7.65
N ASP A 142 11.25 -22.74 8.26
CA ASP A 142 12.63 -22.88 7.79
C ASP A 142 12.67 -23.40 6.34
N ASP A 143 11.93 -24.47 6.02
CA ASP A 143 11.80 -24.99 4.65
C ASP A 143 11.16 -23.97 3.67
N ALA A 144 10.18 -23.19 4.12
CA ALA A 144 9.51 -22.19 3.27
C ALA A 144 10.43 -21.01 2.89
N PHE A 145 11.32 -20.62 3.81
CA PHE A 145 12.25 -19.50 3.65
C PHE A 145 13.62 -19.88 3.07
N GLN A 146 13.84 -21.14 2.71
CA GLN A 146 14.99 -21.56 1.90
C GLN A 146 14.82 -21.18 0.43
N ASN A 147 15.91 -20.73 -0.20
CA ASN A 147 15.99 -20.36 -1.63
C ASN A 147 14.87 -19.41 -2.07
N LEU A 148 14.68 -18.29 -1.37
CA LEU A 148 13.70 -17.28 -1.74
C LEU A 148 14.07 -16.63 -3.07
N TYR A 149 13.07 -16.45 -3.93
CA TYR A 149 13.18 -15.67 -5.15
C TYR A 149 11.88 -14.90 -5.40
N VAL A 150 11.99 -13.84 -6.17
CA VAL A 150 10.86 -12.97 -6.53
C VAL A 150 9.78 -13.79 -7.24
N GLY A 151 8.55 -13.71 -6.76
CA GLY A 151 7.41 -14.44 -7.32
C GLY A 151 7.13 -15.80 -6.69
N LYS A 152 7.95 -16.27 -5.74
CA LYS A 152 7.66 -17.49 -4.97
C LYS A 152 6.45 -17.24 -4.06
N SER A 153 5.49 -18.16 -4.07
CA SER A 153 4.41 -18.18 -3.06
C SER A 153 4.87 -18.99 -1.85
N ILE A 154 4.72 -18.42 -0.65
CA ILE A 154 5.12 -19.04 0.61
C ILE A 154 3.99 -19.01 1.63
N THR A 155 3.89 -20.02 2.49
CA THR A 155 3.00 -19.99 3.64
C THR A 155 3.73 -19.39 4.83
N LEU A 156 3.16 -18.37 5.45
CA LEU A 156 3.79 -17.69 6.58
C LEU A 156 3.48 -18.39 7.91
N PRO A 157 4.43 -18.43 8.86
CA PRO A 157 4.21 -18.95 10.20
C PRO A 157 3.24 -18.07 10.99
N HIS A 158 2.51 -18.66 11.93
CA HIS A 158 1.61 -17.92 12.81
C HIS A 158 2.37 -17.31 13.99
N LEU A 159 2.71 -16.02 13.90
CA LEU A 159 3.45 -15.27 14.92
C LEU A 159 2.59 -14.76 16.10
N GLY A 160 1.54 -15.50 16.44
CA GLY A 160 0.57 -15.13 17.50
C GLY A 160 -0.42 -14.03 17.10
N GLN A 161 -0.22 -13.40 15.95
CA GLN A 161 -1.03 -12.33 15.39
C GLN A 161 -0.87 -12.28 13.87
N VAL A 162 -1.78 -11.58 13.19
CA VAL A 162 -1.75 -11.36 11.74
C VAL A 162 -1.99 -9.88 11.43
N PRO A 163 -1.44 -9.36 10.32
CA PRO A 163 -1.73 -8.01 9.87
C PRO A 163 -3.22 -7.75 9.63
N LYS A 164 -3.62 -6.49 9.73
CA LYS A 164 -4.95 -6.04 9.33
C LYS A 164 -5.21 -6.38 7.86
N HIS A 165 -6.36 -6.98 7.57
CA HIS A 165 -6.74 -7.43 6.22
C HIS A 165 -5.80 -8.49 5.60
N PHE A 166 -5.06 -9.25 6.42
CA PHE A 166 -4.30 -10.41 5.95
C PHE A 166 -5.26 -11.49 5.42
N GLY A 167 -4.95 -12.06 4.26
CA GLY A 167 -5.71 -13.16 3.66
C GLY A 167 -6.85 -12.82 2.71
N GLY A 168 -7.06 -11.54 2.37
CA GLY A 168 -8.14 -11.15 1.44
C GLY A 168 -8.01 -11.74 0.02
N TYR A 169 -6.82 -11.66 -0.59
CA TYR A 169 -6.59 -12.10 -1.99
C TYR A 169 -5.80 -13.40 -2.12
N GLN A 170 -4.94 -13.70 -1.14
CA GLN A 170 -4.00 -14.83 -1.19
C GLN A 170 -4.16 -15.79 0.01
N GLU A 171 -5.22 -15.64 0.80
CA GLU A 171 -5.45 -16.40 2.03
C GLU A 171 -4.20 -16.42 2.94
N ARG A 172 -3.70 -17.60 3.33
CA ARG A 172 -2.48 -17.71 4.16
C ARG A 172 -1.17 -17.76 3.36
N THR A 173 -1.24 -17.62 2.04
CA THR A 173 -0.06 -17.58 1.17
C THR A 173 0.35 -16.15 0.89
N LEU A 174 1.66 -15.90 0.83
CA LEU A 174 2.24 -14.61 0.52
C LEU A 174 3.11 -14.75 -0.73
N LEU A 175 2.92 -13.85 -1.70
CA LEU A 175 3.85 -13.73 -2.82
C LEU A 175 5.08 -12.91 -2.43
N VAL A 176 6.25 -13.51 -2.54
CA VAL A 176 7.53 -12.84 -2.27
C VAL A 176 7.80 -11.79 -3.34
N THR A 177 7.93 -10.54 -2.92
CA THR A 177 8.20 -9.42 -3.84
C THR A 177 9.67 -9.04 -3.82
N LYS A 178 10.14 -8.37 -4.87
CA LYS A 178 11.50 -7.80 -4.86
C LYS A 178 11.71 -6.80 -3.73
N GLN A 179 10.70 -5.99 -3.40
CA GLN A 179 10.78 -5.05 -2.27
C GLN A 179 11.01 -5.78 -0.94
N MET A 180 10.38 -6.94 -0.72
CA MET A 180 10.59 -7.75 0.47
C MET A 180 12.04 -8.24 0.57
N ILE A 181 12.60 -8.76 -0.52
CA ILE A 181 14.00 -9.20 -0.59
C ILE A 181 14.95 -8.03 -0.40
N ASP A 182 14.77 -6.94 -1.16
CA ASP A 182 15.63 -5.75 -1.08
C ASP A 182 15.65 -5.11 0.32
N ILE A 183 14.52 -5.14 1.04
CA ILE A 183 14.45 -4.66 2.43
C ILE A 183 15.10 -5.66 3.37
N TRP A 184 14.84 -6.96 3.19
CA TRP A 184 15.47 -8.02 3.97
C TRP A 184 16.99 -7.95 3.91
N ASP A 185 17.56 -7.88 2.70
CA ASP A 185 19.01 -7.81 2.49
C ASP A 185 19.63 -6.59 3.20
N LYS A 186 18.90 -5.46 3.21
CA LYS A 186 19.35 -4.25 3.91
C LYS A 186 19.32 -4.39 5.43
N ILE A 187 18.34 -5.10 5.98
CA ILE A 187 18.22 -5.26 7.45
C ILE A 187 19.02 -6.46 7.94
N SER A 188 19.28 -7.47 7.12
CA SER A 188 20.03 -8.66 7.51
C SER A 188 21.53 -8.50 7.36
N ALA A 189 21.97 -7.50 6.60
CA ALA A 189 23.37 -7.11 6.49
C ALA A 189 24.05 -7.02 7.86
N ASP A 190 25.26 -7.57 7.91
CA ASP A 190 26.16 -7.33 9.03
C ASP A 190 26.52 -5.85 9.06
N SER A 191 26.43 -5.27 10.24
CA SER A 191 26.72 -3.86 10.48
C SER A 191 27.27 -3.77 11.89
N ASP A 192 28.25 -2.89 12.11
CA ASP A 192 28.69 -2.52 13.45
C ASP A 192 27.72 -1.56 14.15
N TYR A 193 26.66 -1.14 13.44
CA TYR A 193 25.66 -0.22 13.95
C TYR A 193 24.24 -0.79 13.89
N SER A 194 23.35 -0.22 14.69
CA SER A 194 21.92 -0.54 14.62
C SER A 194 21.30 -0.09 13.28
N ILE A 195 20.45 -0.93 12.72
CA ILE A 195 19.72 -0.62 11.48
C ILE A 195 18.29 -0.24 11.81
N LYS A 196 17.93 1.00 11.49
CA LYS A 196 16.62 1.61 11.78
C LYS A 196 15.95 2.02 10.49
N ARG A 197 14.70 1.63 10.27
CA ARG A 197 13.95 1.98 9.07
C ARG A 197 12.51 2.38 9.37
N VAL A 198 12.01 3.28 8.53
CA VAL A 198 10.59 3.63 8.44
C VAL A 198 10.10 3.18 7.07
N VAL A 199 9.20 2.20 7.03
CA VAL A 199 8.61 1.75 5.77
C VAL A 199 7.40 2.65 5.50
N SER A 200 7.58 3.58 4.56
CA SER A 200 6.62 4.62 4.22
C SER A 200 5.96 4.33 2.87
N GLY A 201 4.72 4.74 2.69
CA GLY A 201 4.01 4.59 1.43
C GLY A 201 2.51 4.76 1.64
N PRO A 202 1.72 4.93 0.56
CA PRO A 202 0.29 5.09 0.74
C PRO A 202 -0.36 3.83 1.32
N MET A 203 -1.58 4.00 1.81
CA MET A 203 -2.43 2.88 2.19
C MET A 203 -2.48 1.85 1.04
N GLY A 204 -2.51 0.55 1.37
CA GLY A 204 -2.82 -0.49 0.39
C GLY A 204 -1.72 -0.91 -0.60
N VAL A 205 -0.48 -0.42 -0.43
CA VAL A 205 0.67 -0.87 -1.25
C VAL A 205 1.36 -2.15 -0.74
N GLY A 206 0.90 -2.71 0.39
CA GLY A 206 1.42 -3.96 0.96
C GLY A 206 2.46 -3.80 2.06
N LYS A 207 2.56 -2.64 2.73
CA LYS A 207 3.54 -2.41 3.81
C LYS A 207 3.41 -3.41 4.97
N SER A 208 2.19 -3.69 5.41
CA SER A 208 1.93 -4.67 6.47
C SER A 208 2.30 -6.11 6.06
N TYR A 209 2.16 -6.43 4.78
CA TYR A 209 2.58 -7.71 4.21
C TYR A 209 4.12 -7.81 4.19
N ILE A 210 4.82 -6.70 3.90
CA ILE A 210 6.28 -6.62 4.03
C ILE A 210 6.70 -6.82 5.50
N SER A 211 6.09 -6.12 6.45
CA SER A 211 6.41 -6.28 7.87
C SER A 211 6.25 -7.72 8.36
N TYR A 212 5.16 -8.37 7.96
CA TYR A 212 4.91 -9.75 8.35
C TYR A 212 5.87 -10.74 7.70
N PHE A 213 6.26 -10.49 6.44
CA PHE A 213 7.34 -11.23 5.79
C PHE A 213 8.66 -11.11 6.56
N LEU A 214 9.06 -9.88 6.93
CA LEU A 214 10.33 -9.63 7.63
C LEU A 214 10.36 -10.29 9.01
N ALA A 215 9.26 -10.17 9.77
CA ALA A 215 9.11 -10.85 11.06
C ALA A 215 9.19 -12.38 10.90
N SER A 216 8.49 -12.93 9.91
CA SER A 216 8.48 -14.38 9.64
C SER A 216 9.85 -14.89 9.20
N LYS A 217 10.57 -14.10 8.39
CA LYS A 217 11.91 -14.45 7.92
C LYS A 217 12.94 -14.41 9.04
N ALA A 218 12.88 -13.40 9.91
CA ALA A 218 13.71 -13.33 11.11
C ALA A 218 13.43 -14.50 12.07
N TYR A 219 12.17 -14.92 12.18
CA TYR A 219 11.78 -16.05 13.04
C TYR A 219 12.39 -17.34 12.53
N ALA A 220 12.35 -17.55 11.21
CA ALA A 220 13.02 -18.67 10.56
C ALA A 220 14.55 -18.63 10.66
N GLU A 221 15.16 -17.46 10.92
CA GLU A 221 16.60 -17.34 11.19
C GLU A 221 16.95 -17.29 12.69
N GLU A 222 16.00 -17.66 13.57
CA GLU A 222 16.19 -17.73 15.03
C GLU A 222 16.55 -16.39 15.69
N TRP A 223 16.12 -15.27 15.11
CA TRP A 223 16.29 -13.96 15.73
C TRP A 223 15.18 -13.73 16.75
N PRO A 224 15.48 -13.23 17.97
CA PRO A 224 14.46 -12.71 18.85
C PRO A 224 13.68 -11.57 18.18
N ILE A 225 12.35 -11.65 18.21
CA ILE A 225 11.45 -10.73 17.52
C ILE A 225 10.43 -10.15 18.47
N LEU A 226 10.22 -8.84 18.37
CA LEU A 226 9.01 -8.22 18.86
C LEU A 226 8.29 -7.65 17.64
N TYR A 227 7.23 -8.31 17.18
CA TYR A 227 6.38 -7.80 16.12
C TYR A 227 5.03 -7.41 16.71
N ILE A 228 4.57 -6.20 16.43
CA ILE A 228 3.24 -5.71 16.82
C ILE A 228 2.52 -5.36 15.52
N ALA A 229 1.50 -6.14 15.17
CA ALA A 229 0.78 -6.02 13.89
C ALA A 229 -0.19 -4.84 13.87
N ASP A 230 -0.72 -4.44 15.02
CA ASP A 230 -1.59 -3.28 15.17
C ASP A 230 -1.19 -2.48 16.41
N ALA A 231 -0.54 -1.34 16.20
CA ALA A 231 -0.10 -0.47 17.30
C ALA A 231 -1.27 0.12 18.12
N SER A 232 -2.53 0.01 17.67
CA SER A 232 -3.67 0.43 18.50
C SER A 232 -3.78 -0.37 19.79
N ASP A 233 -3.25 -1.60 19.84
CA ASP A 233 -3.15 -2.39 21.06
C ASP A 233 -2.31 -1.72 22.14
N LEU A 234 -1.39 -0.83 21.76
CA LEU A 234 -0.57 -0.04 22.69
C LEU A 234 -1.24 1.28 23.12
N ASN A 235 -2.35 1.67 22.48
CA ASN A 235 -3.10 2.88 22.80
C ASN A 235 -4.08 2.65 23.96
N VAL A 236 -3.55 2.25 25.11
CA VAL A 236 -4.29 1.87 26.33
C VAL A 236 -4.20 2.96 27.40
N ASP A 237 -4.85 2.80 28.55
CA ASP A 237 -4.95 3.88 29.55
C ASP A 237 -3.66 4.13 30.36
N ASN A 238 -2.88 3.08 30.62
CA ASN A 238 -1.72 3.12 31.51
C ASN A 238 -0.57 2.19 31.06
N SER A 239 0.59 2.35 31.71
CA SER A 239 1.79 1.57 31.43
C SER A 239 1.62 0.07 31.66
N ASP A 240 0.87 -0.35 32.69
CA ASP A 240 0.63 -1.76 33.00
C ASP A 240 -0.06 -2.49 31.83
N SER A 241 -1.09 -1.86 31.28
CA SER A 241 -1.82 -2.40 30.13
C SER A 241 -0.92 -2.49 28.90
N ALA A 242 -0.06 -1.50 28.67
CA ALA A 242 0.88 -1.50 27.55
C ALA A 242 1.97 -2.57 27.74
N GLY A 243 2.47 -2.71 28.98
CA GLY A 243 3.42 -3.74 29.37
C GLY A 243 2.87 -5.14 29.14
N LYS A 244 1.61 -5.38 29.50
CA LYS A 244 0.92 -6.65 29.26
C LYS A 244 0.86 -7.02 27.78
N VAL A 245 0.59 -6.05 26.91
CA VAL A 245 0.58 -6.25 25.45
C VAL A 245 1.96 -6.62 24.93
N ILE A 246 3.01 -5.88 25.33
CA ILE A 246 4.40 -6.17 24.95
C ILE A 246 4.80 -7.58 25.39
N CYS A 247 4.57 -7.91 26.67
CA CYS A 247 4.90 -9.22 27.23
C CYS A 247 4.19 -10.35 26.47
N ARG A 248 2.88 -10.20 26.22
CA ARG A 248 2.08 -11.19 25.50
C ARG A 248 2.64 -11.48 24.12
N TYR A 249 2.93 -10.44 23.33
CA TYR A 249 3.43 -10.62 21.97
C TYR A 249 4.85 -11.16 21.93
N PHE A 250 5.74 -10.61 22.75
CA PHE A 250 7.12 -11.07 22.82
C PHE A 250 7.22 -12.56 23.20
N LEU A 251 6.54 -12.99 24.26
CA LEU A 251 6.62 -14.37 24.71
C LEU A 251 5.96 -15.34 23.71
N ALA A 252 4.86 -14.94 23.07
CA ALA A 252 4.21 -15.78 22.05
C ALA A 252 5.11 -16.02 20.83
N GLN A 253 5.89 -15.01 20.43
CA GLN A 253 6.75 -15.03 19.25
C GLN A 253 8.08 -15.73 19.46
N ASN A 254 8.60 -15.76 20.69
CA ASN A 254 9.93 -16.26 20.99
C ASN A 254 9.95 -17.45 21.95
N LYS A 255 8.80 -18.11 22.17
CA LYS A 255 8.67 -19.27 23.07
C LYS A 255 9.66 -20.41 22.78
N ASP A 256 10.15 -20.49 21.55
CA ASP A 256 11.06 -21.50 21.01
C ASP A 256 12.43 -20.93 20.60
N ILE A 257 12.64 -19.61 20.76
CA ILE A 257 13.88 -18.90 20.42
C ILE A 257 14.64 -18.44 21.67
N LEU A 258 13.92 -18.08 22.74
CA LEU A 258 14.53 -17.60 23.98
C LEU A 258 15.28 -18.69 24.72
N THR A 259 16.49 -18.35 25.17
CA THR A 259 17.29 -19.15 26.07
C THR A 259 16.82 -18.96 27.53
N ALA A 260 17.18 -19.91 28.40
CA ALA A 260 16.91 -19.81 29.83
C ALA A 260 17.53 -18.53 30.44
N THR A 261 18.76 -18.18 30.05
CA THR A 261 19.46 -16.99 30.53
C THR A 261 18.77 -15.68 30.09
N GLU A 262 18.26 -15.62 28.86
CA GLU A 262 17.47 -14.48 28.40
C GLU A 262 16.16 -14.34 29.19
N LEU A 263 15.48 -15.45 29.49
CA LEU A 263 14.28 -15.46 30.32
C LEU A 263 14.56 -15.02 31.75
N GLU A 264 15.67 -15.47 32.35
CA GLU A 264 16.10 -15.07 33.70
C GLU A 264 16.32 -13.55 33.77
N LYS A 265 17.03 -12.98 32.79
CA LYS A 265 17.25 -11.52 32.69
C LYS A 265 15.92 -10.74 32.59
N ILE A 266 14.95 -11.24 31.83
CA ILE A 266 13.64 -10.59 31.67
C ILE A 266 12.89 -10.49 33.01
N VAL A 267 13.07 -11.45 33.92
CA VAL A 267 12.34 -11.51 35.21
C VAL A 267 13.15 -11.02 36.42
N GLU A 268 14.45 -10.71 36.25
CA GLU A 268 15.40 -10.42 37.32
C GLU A 268 14.97 -9.24 38.22
N ASN A 269 14.38 -8.20 37.64
CA ASN A 269 14.03 -6.94 38.30
C ASN A 269 12.54 -6.81 38.68
N VAL A 270 11.76 -7.89 38.66
CA VAL A 270 10.31 -7.89 38.96
C VAL A 270 10.01 -7.72 40.47
N ARG A 271 11.05 -7.54 41.29
CA ARG A 271 10.93 -7.50 42.76
C ARG A 271 10.66 -6.12 43.36
N ASP A 272 10.65 -5.07 42.55
CA ASP A 272 10.33 -3.70 43.01
C ASP A 272 8.80 -3.52 43.11
N PRO A 273 8.23 -3.34 44.32
CA PRO A 273 6.79 -3.19 44.51
C PRO A 273 6.21 -1.88 43.93
N SER A 274 7.08 -0.91 43.58
CA SER A 274 6.67 0.42 43.10
C SER A 274 6.36 0.48 41.60
N VAL A 275 6.73 -0.55 40.84
CA VAL A 275 6.51 -0.66 39.40
C VAL A 275 5.69 -1.91 39.13
N GLY A 276 4.59 -1.78 38.37
CA GLY A 276 3.79 -2.94 37.97
C GLY A 276 4.64 -4.01 37.29
N VAL A 277 4.39 -5.29 37.62
CA VAL A 277 5.17 -6.44 37.16
C VAL A 277 5.32 -6.44 35.63
N GLU A 278 4.22 -6.18 34.92
CA GLU A 278 4.18 -6.13 33.46
C GLU A 278 5.00 -4.98 32.88
N VAL A 279 5.08 -3.84 33.57
CA VAL A 279 5.90 -2.69 33.17
C VAL A 279 7.38 -3.01 33.32
N ALA A 280 7.75 -3.62 34.45
CA ALA A 280 9.13 -4.04 34.70
C ALA A 280 9.60 -5.06 33.65
N ILE A 281 8.80 -6.10 33.40
CA ILE A 281 9.10 -7.13 32.39
C ILE A 281 9.20 -6.52 30.99
N ALA A 282 8.25 -5.66 30.59
CA ALA A 282 8.29 -5.02 29.28
C ALA A 282 9.52 -4.10 29.12
N GLY A 283 9.93 -3.41 30.18
CA GLY A 283 11.18 -2.66 30.21
C GLY A 283 12.40 -3.56 29.96
N GLN A 284 12.47 -4.70 30.65
CA GLN A 284 13.55 -5.66 30.45
C GLN A 284 13.55 -6.30 29.05
N ILE A 285 12.37 -6.51 28.44
CA ILE A 285 12.28 -6.96 27.04
C ILE A 285 12.89 -5.91 26.10
N ILE A 286 12.58 -4.63 26.30
CA ILE A 286 13.15 -3.53 25.49
C ILE A 286 14.67 -3.47 25.67
N ASP A 287 15.17 -3.64 26.90
CA ASP A 287 16.60 -3.66 27.18
C ASP A 287 17.30 -4.89 26.59
N LEU A 288 16.66 -6.05 26.63
CA LEU A 288 17.15 -7.27 25.97
C LEU A 288 17.28 -7.07 24.47
N ILE A 289 16.30 -6.44 23.81
CA ILE A 289 16.40 -6.09 22.39
C ILE A 289 17.63 -5.20 22.16
N LYS A 290 17.87 -4.18 23.01
CA LYS A 290 19.03 -3.28 22.83
C LYS A 290 20.38 -3.94 23.07
N LEU A 291 20.46 -4.81 24.08
CA LEU A 291 21.70 -5.40 24.57
C LEU A 291 21.95 -6.82 24.05
N ALA A 292 21.19 -7.23 23.03
CA ALA A 292 21.33 -8.55 22.43
C ALA A 292 22.73 -8.76 21.86
N ASP A 293 23.25 -9.97 22.02
CA ASP A 293 24.52 -10.47 21.47
C ASP A 293 24.35 -11.18 20.12
N ARG A 294 23.10 -11.30 19.64
CA ARG A 294 22.71 -11.78 18.33
C ARG A 294 21.66 -10.85 17.70
N LYS A 295 21.46 -10.97 16.38
CA LYS A 295 20.50 -10.15 15.63
C LYS A 295 19.09 -10.26 16.24
N VAL A 296 18.44 -9.12 16.44
CA VAL A 296 17.07 -9.02 16.93
C VAL A 296 16.26 -8.09 16.04
N LEU A 297 14.96 -8.34 15.93
CA LEU A 297 14.07 -7.56 15.08
C LEU A 297 12.87 -7.02 15.86
N PHE A 298 12.77 -5.69 15.93
CA PHE A 298 11.61 -5.00 16.48
C PHE A 298 10.82 -4.32 15.37
N ILE A 299 9.56 -4.72 15.20
CA ILE A 299 8.65 -4.16 14.20
C ILE A 299 7.36 -3.68 14.87
N VAL A 300 6.98 -2.43 14.58
CA VAL A 300 5.67 -1.90 14.93
C VAL A 300 4.94 -1.49 13.66
N ASP A 301 3.86 -2.19 13.37
CA ASP A 301 2.93 -1.91 12.29
C ASP A 301 1.71 -1.12 12.78
N GLU A 302 1.06 -0.41 11.87
CA GLU A 302 0.09 0.64 12.18
C GLU A 302 0.60 1.71 13.17
N HIS A 303 1.93 1.90 13.23
CA HIS A 303 2.63 2.79 14.15
C HIS A 303 2.06 4.23 14.18
N GLY A 304 1.57 4.72 13.04
CA GLY A 304 1.00 6.07 12.94
C GLY A 304 -0.16 6.35 13.88
N ILE A 305 -0.92 5.33 14.29
CA ILE A 305 -2.07 5.46 15.20
C ILE A 305 -1.67 6.02 16.57
N LEU A 306 -0.42 5.82 16.98
CA LEU A 306 0.14 6.34 18.22
C LEU A 306 0.30 7.88 18.21
N PHE A 307 0.17 8.51 17.04
CA PHE A 307 0.42 9.93 16.80
C PHE A 307 -0.83 10.69 16.33
N GLU A 308 -2.00 10.06 16.26
CA GLU A 308 -3.23 10.71 15.76
C GLU A 308 -3.75 11.83 16.67
N LYS A 309 -3.60 11.68 17.99
CA LYS A 309 -4.07 12.66 18.98
C LYS A 309 -3.00 13.72 19.28
N ASN A 310 -3.43 14.89 19.78
CA ASN A 310 -2.52 15.97 20.17
C ASN A 310 -1.53 15.53 21.26
N LEU A 311 -2.02 14.81 22.28
CA LEU A 311 -1.15 14.11 23.21
C LEU A 311 -0.90 12.70 22.67
N VAL A 312 0.28 12.50 22.08
CA VAL A 312 0.67 11.22 21.47
C VAL A 312 0.89 10.14 22.52
N VAL A 313 0.63 8.89 22.15
CA VAL A 313 0.67 7.74 23.07
C VAL A 313 2.03 7.60 23.76
N PRO A 314 3.18 7.72 23.07
CA PRO A 314 4.49 7.64 23.73
C PRO A 314 4.76 8.71 24.81
N LEU A 315 4.10 9.87 24.74
CA LEU A 315 4.21 10.89 25.79
C LEU A 315 3.28 10.62 26.98
N ARG A 316 2.15 9.96 26.73
CA ARG A 316 1.19 9.57 27.77
C ARG A 316 1.66 8.35 28.55
N ILE A 317 2.38 7.43 27.90
CA ILE A 317 2.84 6.17 28.48
C ILE A 317 4.38 6.10 28.39
N PRO A 318 5.11 6.36 29.49
CA PRO A 318 6.57 6.43 29.48
C PRO A 318 7.28 5.17 28.95
N LEU A 319 6.69 3.98 29.17
CA LEU A 319 7.18 2.70 28.63
C LEU A 319 7.32 2.72 27.09
N LEU A 320 6.50 3.53 26.41
CA LEU A 320 6.42 3.58 24.94
C LEU A 320 7.23 4.72 24.31
N ILE A 321 7.97 5.50 25.11
CA ILE A 321 8.92 6.52 24.61
C ILE A 321 9.86 6.00 23.50
N PRO A 322 10.35 4.74 23.53
CA PRO A 322 11.19 4.17 22.47
C PRO A 322 10.57 4.19 21.06
N LEU A 323 9.24 4.28 20.95
CA LEU A 323 8.51 4.36 19.69
C LEU A 323 8.50 5.78 19.10
N MET A 324 8.70 6.79 19.94
CA MET A 324 8.66 8.19 19.50
C MET A 324 9.90 8.57 18.70
N ASN A 325 11.06 8.02 19.04
CA ASN A 325 12.34 8.47 18.48
C ASN A 325 13.27 7.30 18.17
N LEU A 326 13.56 7.10 16.89
CA LEU A 326 14.47 6.07 16.42
C LEU A 326 15.90 6.21 16.97
N SER A 327 16.33 7.40 17.42
CA SER A 327 17.64 7.56 18.06
C SER A 327 17.75 6.85 19.41
N PHE A 328 16.63 6.45 20.03
CA PHE A 328 16.62 5.63 21.25
C PHE A 328 17.38 4.30 21.04
N TRP A 329 17.27 3.74 19.84
CA TRP A 329 17.95 2.53 19.40
C TRP A 329 19.35 2.89 18.90
N GLY A 330 20.16 3.54 19.75
CA GLY A 330 21.47 4.15 19.46
C GLY A 330 22.37 3.40 18.46
N GLU A 331 23.30 4.12 17.83
CA GLU A 331 24.10 3.58 16.73
C GLU A 331 24.98 2.41 17.15
N HIS A 332 25.50 2.38 18.38
CA HIS A 332 26.41 1.34 18.87
C HIS A 332 25.78 -0.05 19.07
N TYR A 333 24.46 -0.20 18.97
CA TYR A 333 23.79 -1.49 19.13
C TYR A 333 23.85 -2.33 17.85
N LYS A 334 25.01 -2.98 17.63
CA LYS A 334 25.36 -3.80 16.46
C LYS A 334 24.24 -4.67 15.91
N PHE A 335 23.51 -5.35 16.78
CA PHE A 335 22.57 -6.41 16.42
C PHE A 335 21.11 -5.95 16.32
N VAL A 336 20.82 -4.70 16.68
CA VAL A 336 19.45 -4.18 16.72
C VAL A 336 18.96 -3.85 15.32
N ARG A 337 17.77 -4.37 14.97
CA ARG A 337 17.01 -4.01 13.76
C ARG A 337 15.64 -3.48 14.19
N VAL A 338 15.31 -2.24 13.81
CA VAL A 338 14.04 -1.60 14.18
C VAL A 338 13.32 -1.10 12.93
N ILE A 339 12.04 -1.44 12.79
CA ILE A 339 11.20 -1.02 11.68
C ILE A 339 9.87 -0.46 12.19
N PHE A 340 9.54 0.75 11.77
CA PHE A 340 8.21 1.33 11.97
C PHE A 340 7.48 1.46 10.64
N THR A 341 6.19 1.13 10.61
CA THR A 341 5.32 1.31 9.44
C THR A 341 3.88 1.56 9.88
N GLY A 342 3.06 2.15 9.00
CA GLY A 342 1.62 2.22 9.23
C GLY A 342 0.83 2.62 8.00
N THR A 343 -0.49 2.47 8.05
CA THR A 343 -1.39 2.83 6.94
C THR A 343 -1.37 4.32 6.64
N ALA A 344 -1.51 5.15 7.68
CA ALA A 344 -1.30 6.60 7.69
C ALA A 344 -0.10 6.88 8.58
N HIS A 345 1.04 7.28 7.99
CA HIS A 345 2.32 7.41 8.72
C HIS A 345 3.00 8.75 8.46
N ALA A 346 2.44 9.58 7.56
CA ALA A 346 3.07 10.82 7.16
C ALA A 346 3.19 11.82 8.32
N ARG A 347 2.25 11.83 9.27
CA ARG A 347 2.37 12.68 10.47
C ARG A 347 3.64 12.39 11.26
N TYR A 348 3.89 11.11 11.57
CA TYR A 348 5.10 10.70 12.28
C TYR A 348 6.36 11.12 11.50
N GLU A 349 6.38 10.83 10.21
CA GLU A 349 7.52 11.11 9.34
C GLU A 349 7.84 12.60 9.19
N MET A 350 6.82 13.47 9.22
CA MET A 350 6.97 14.90 8.94
C MET A 350 7.04 15.76 10.20
N GLU A 351 6.39 15.35 11.30
CA GLU A 351 6.36 16.13 12.55
C GLU A 351 7.35 15.61 13.61
N TYR A 352 7.64 14.31 13.65
CA TYR A 352 8.39 13.69 14.75
C TYR A 352 9.79 13.19 14.35
N MET A 353 10.02 12.87 13.08
CA MET A 353 11.38 12.62 12.59
C MET A 353 12.16 13.94 12.49
N LYS A 354 13.31 14.03 13.16
CA LYS A 354 14.15 15.23 13.13
C LYS A 354 14.76 15.44 11.73
N ASN A 355 15.06 16.70 11.39
CA ASN A 355 15.66 17.07 10.11
C ASN A 355 16.87 16.19 9.75
N GLY A 356 16.87 15.62 8.54
CA GLY A 356 17.89 14.70 8.04
C GLY A 356 17.64 13.21 8.34
N GLN A 357 16.91 12.85 9.41
CA GLN A 357 16.62 11.45 9.73
C GLN A 357 15.76 10.77 8.66
N SER A 358 14.82 11.52 8.08
CA SER A 358 13.95 11.04 7.01
C SER A 358 14.73 10.68 5.74
N GLU A 359 15.91 11.26 5.51
CA GLU A 359 16.72 10.97 4.34
C GLU A 359 17.41 9.61 4.39
N PHE A 360 17.74 9.15 5.60
CA PHE A 360 18.51 7.92 5.83
C PHE A 360 17.64 6.73 6.27
N TRP A 361 16.56 6.98 7.00
CA TRP A 361 15.77 5.91 7.62
C TRP A 361 14.51 5.56 6.84
N VAL A 362 13.99 6.44 5.99
CA VAL A 362 12.73 6.17 5.26
C VAL A 362 12.98 5.32 4.01
N ILE A 363 12.23 4.23 3.89
CA ILE A 363 12.10 3.41 2.69
C ILE A 363 10.72 3.69 2.11
N TYR A 364 10.68 4.27 0.92
CA TYR A 364 9.43 4.49 0.21
C TYR A 364 8.98 3.23 -0.56
N VAL A 365 7.81 2.74 -0.22
CA VAL A 365 7.11 1.62 -0.86
C VAL A 365 6.02 2.20 -1.75
N GLY A 366 6.16 1.93 -3.05
CA GLY A 366 5.18 2.29 -4.08
C GLY A 366 4.46 1.05 -4.60
N PRO A 367 3.85 1.16 -5.79
CA PRO A 367 3.24 0.01 -6.45
C PRO A 367 4.19 -1.18 -6.66
N LEU A 368 3.62 -2.37 -6.83
CA LEU A 368 4.38 -3.59 -7.08
C LEU A 368 5.05 -3.54 -8.46
N GLN A 369 6.11 -4.32 -8.60
CA GLN A 369 6.75 -4.52 -9.90
C GLN A 369 5.81 -5.26 -10.85
N SER A 370 5.89 -4.90 -12.13
CA SER A 370 5.00 -5.34 -13.20
C SER A 370 4.95 -6.86 -13.36
N ASP A 371 6.08 -7.53 -13.20
CA ASP A 371 6.28 -8.99 -13.25
C ASP A 371 5.73 -9.71 -12.01
N VAL A 372 5.94 -9.16 -10.81
CA VAL A 372 5.34 -9.67 -9.58
C VAL A 372 3.82 -9.54 -9.62
N PHE A 373 3.32 -8.40 -10.09
CA PHE A 373 1.90 -8.15 -10.23
C PHE A 373 1.25 -9.08 -11.27
N ASP A 374 1.98 -9.46 -12.32
CA ASP A 374 1.49 -10.48 -13.28
C ASP A 374 1.16 -11.80 -12.60
N ILE A 375 1.98 -12.24 -11.63
CA ILE A 375 1.73 -13.48 -10.89
C ILE A 375 0.43 -13.37 -10.07
N LEU A 376 0.18 -12.21 -9.45
CA LEU A 376 -1.10 -11.96 -8.76
C LEU A 376 -2.29 -12.08 -9.72
N LEU A 377 -2.19 -11.46 -10.90
CA LEU A 377 -3.26 -11.51 -11.89
C LEU A 377 -3.49 -12.93 -12.43
N GLN A 378 -2.45 -13.75 -12.54
CA GLN A 378 -2.54 -15.15 -12.96
C GLN A 378 -3.39 -16.01 -12.02
N MET A 379 -3.46 -15.64 -10.74
CA MET A 379 -4.30 -16.33 -9.75
C MET A 379 -5.81 -16.08 -9.98
N HIS A 380 -6.19 -15.04 -10.74
CA HIS A 380 -7.59 -14.70 -10.99
C HIS A 380 -8.10 -15.30 -12.32
N PRO A 381 -9.30 -15.92 -12.35
CA PRO A 381 -9.80 -16.61 -13.54
C PRO A 381 -9.96 -15.71 -14.77
N VAL A 382 -10.37 -14.45 -14.56
CA VAL A 382 -10.57 -13.45 -15.64
C VAL A 382 -9.31 -12.64 -15.93
N LEU A 383 -8.58 -12.20 -14.89
CA LEU A 383 -7.49 -11.22 -15.06
C LEU A 383 -6.20 -11.85 -15.61
N ARG A 384 -6.09 -13.19 -15.59
CA ARG A 384 -5.00 -13.94 -16.21
C ARG A 384 -4.96 -13.86 -17.74
N ILE A 385 -6.04 -13.43 -18.39
CA ILE A 385 -6.12 -13.35 -19.86
C ILE A 385 -5.23 -12.20 -20.35
N GLN A 386 -4.27 -12.46 -21.26
CA GLN A 386 -3.20 -11.51 -21.60
C GLN A 386 -3.70 -10.10 -22.02
N GLY A 387 -4.77 -10.01 -22.81
CA GLY A 387 -5.34 -8.71 -23.21
C GLY A 387 -6.06 -7.94 -22.09
N ILE A 388 -6.55 -8.66 -21.08
CA ILE A 388 -7.19 -8.12 -19.87
C ILE A 388 -6.13 -7.73 -18.85
N LYS A 389 -5.10 -8.57 -18.69
CA LYS A 389 -3.98 -8.41 -17.76
C LYS A 389 -3.29 -7.05 -17.92
N GLU A 390 -2.90 -6.69 -19.14
CA GLU A 390 -2.20 -5.42 -19.39
C GLU A 390 -3.07 -4.19 -19.10
N GLU A 391 -4.37 -4.27 -19.37
CA GLU A 391 -5.30 -3.17 -19.06
C GLU A 391 -5.57 -3.07 -17.55
N ALA A 392 -5.67 -4.20 -16.85
CA ALA A 392 -5.78 -4.23 -15.39
C ALA A 392 -4.55 -3.62 -14.70
N LYS A 393 -3.35 -3.86 -15.22
CA LYS A 393 -2.11 -3.25 -14.72
C LYS A 393 -2.11 -1.74 -14.88
N LYS A 394 -2.54 -1.25 -16.04
CA LYS A 394 -2.64 0.20 -16.31
C LYS A 394 -3.59 0.86 -15.33
N VAL A 395 -4.82 0.37 -15.21
CA VAL A 395 -5.86 1.03 -14.39
C VAL A 395 -5.58 0.97 -12.89
N THR A 396 -4.93 -0.10 -12.41
CA THR A 396 -4.57 -0.25 -10.99
C THR A 396 -3.20 0.34 -10.66
N ASN A 397 -2.39 0.67 -11.66
CA ASN A 397 -0.97 1.00 -11.55
C ASN A 397 -0.19 -0.03 -10.72
N CYS A 398 -0.55 -1.32 -10.79
CA CYS A 398 0.04 -2.40 -9.99
C CYS A 398 -0.08 -2.22 -8.46
N VAL A 399 -1.09 -1.49 -7.99
CA VAL A 399 -1.35 -1.29 -6.56
C VAL A 399 -2.28 -2.40 -6.03
N PRO A 400 -1.88 -3.20 -5.03
CA PRO A 400 -2.68 -4.31 -4.50
C PRO A 400 -4.10 -3.91 -4.06
N ARG A 401 -4.26 -2.79 -3.36
CA ARG A 401 -5.59 -2.31 -2.95
C ARG A 401 -6.49 -1.98 -4.15
N GLU A 402 -5.94 -1.34 -5.18
CA GLU A 402 -6.72 -1.02 -6.38
C GLU A 402 -7.06 -2.30 -7.17
N LEU A 403 -6.23 -3.33 -7.11
CA LEU A 403 -6.58 -4.68 -7.61
C LEU A 403 -7.76 -5.28 -6.85
N ILE A 404 -7.78 -5.19 -5.52
CA ILE A 404 -8.90 -5.68 -4.70
C ILE A 404 -10.19 -4.95 -5.09
N TYR A 405 -10.16 -3.62 -5.22
CA TYR A 405 -11.33 -2.87 -5.66
C TYR A 405 -11.79 -3.24 -7.07
N LEU A 406 -10.86 -3.44 -8.00
CA LEU A 406 -11.19 -3.91 -9.34
C LEU A 406 -11.84 -5.30 -9.29
N VAL A 407 -11.30 -6.21 -8.49
CA VAL A 407 -11.83 -7.58 -8.33
C VAL A 407 -13.23 -7.56 -7.72
N GLU A 408 -13.48 -6.72 -6.71
CA GLU A 408 -14.82 -6.53 -6.15
C GLU A 408 -15.79 -5.91 -7.15
N TYR A 409 -15.32 -5.01 -8.00
CA TYR A 409 -16.13 -4.39 -9.05
C TYR A 409 -16.55 -5.41 -10.12
N ILE A 410 -15.60 -6.17 -10.66
CA ILE A 410 -15.89 -7.19 -11.69
C ILE A 410 -16.74 -8.34 -11.16
N LYS A 411 -16.65 -8.70 -9.87
CA LYS A 411 -17.49 -9.74 -9.25
C LYS A 411 -18.99 -9.42 -9.34
N LYS A 412 -19.35 -8.14 -9.47
CA LYS A 412 -20.75 -7.69 -9.57
C LYS A 412 -21.27 -7.69 -11.02
N LEU A 413 -20.42 -8.01 -11.99
CA LEU A 413 -20.69 -7.85 -13.42
C LEU A 413 -20.46 -9.17 -14.16
N ASP A 414 -21.21 -9.38 -15.24
CA ASP A 414 -20.95 -10.48 -16.17
C ASP A 414 -19.85 -10.05 -17.18
N VAL A 415 -18.59 -10.29 -16.81
CA VAL A 415 -17.42 -9.79 -17.54
C VAL A 415 -16.97 -10.80 -18.60
N THR A 416 -16.92 -10.35 -19.85
CA THR A 416 -16.37 -11.07 -21.00
C THR A 416 -15.15 -10.33 -21.57
N ILE A 417 -14.32 -10.99 -22.37
CA ILE A 417 -13.16 -10.34 -23.03
C ILE A 417 -13.63 -9.13 -23.87
N ASN A 418 -14.80 -9.23 -24.51
CA ASN A 418 -15.31 -8.22 -25.42
C ASN A 418 -15.83 -6.97 -24.70
N ASN A 419 -16.33 -7.10 -23.46
CA ASN A 419 -16.82 -5.96 -22.68
C ASN A 419 -15.79 -5.41 -21.69
N PHE A 420 -14.68 -6.13 -21.43
CA PHE A 420 -13.75 -5.77 -20.34
C PHE A 420 -13.18 -4.36 -20.44
N ARG A 421 -12.83 -3.89 -21.65
CA ARG A 421 -12.33 -2.52 -21.83
C ARG A 421 -13.36 -1.45 -21.44
N GLN A 422 -14.64 -1.71 -21.68
CA GLN A 422 -15.71 -0.82 -21.29
C GLN A 422 -15.91 -0.85 -19.77
N VAL A 423 -15.93 -2.04 -19.17
CA VAL A 423 -15.98 -2.26 -17.72
C VAL A 423 -14.85 -1.52 -17.00
N LEU A 424 -13.62 -1.56 -17.54
CA LEU A 424 -12.49 -0.84 -16.95
C LEU A 424 -12.63 0.68 -17.02
N LYS A 425 -13.18 1.21 -18.10
CA LYS A 425 -13.44 2.66 -18.20
C LYS A 425 -14.48 3.10 -17.16
N GLU A 426 -15.54 2.31 -16.99
CA GLU A 426 -16.58 2.57 -15.99
C GLU A 426 -16.02 2.47 -14.57
N PHE A 427 -15.23 1.44 -14.28
CA PHE A 427 -14.49 1.32 -13.02
C PHE A 427 -13.61 2.54 -12.76
N GLU A 428 -12.84 2.97 -13.76
CA GLU A 428 -11.91 4.08 -13.61
C GLU A 428 -12.63 5.40 -13.32
N ILE A 429 -13.79 5.64 -13.95
CA ILE A 429 -14.67 6.80 -13.72
C ILE A 429 -15.23 6.76 -12.29
N GLU A 430 -15.89 5.65 -11.90
CA GLU A 430 -16.47 5.54 -10.55
C GLU A 430 -15.40 5.66 -9.46
N ARG A 431 -14.22 5.08 -9.71
CA ARG A 431 -13.09 5.16 -8.79
C ARG A 431 -12.53 6.59 -8.73
N ALA A 432 -12.45 7.30 -9.85
CA ALA A 432 -12.03 8.69 -9.88
C ALA A 432 -13.02 9.60 -9.12
N ASP A 433 -14.32 9.40 -9.27
CA ASP A 433 -15.34 10.18 -8.54
C ASP A 433 -15.23 10.00 -7.02
N LYS A 434 -15.03 8.76 -6.56
CA LYS A 434 -14.78 8.46 -5.14
C LYS A 434 -13.54 9.16 -4.61
N ILE A 435 -12.45 9.17 -5.38
CA ILE A 435 -11.21 9.85 -4.99
C ILE A 435 -11.37 11.37 -5.03
N LEU A 436 -12.09 11.89 -6.03
CA LEU A 436 -12.38 13.31 -6.17
C LEU A 436 -13.14 13.83 -4.95
N ALA A 437 -14.15 13.11 -4.48
CA ALA A 437 -14.89 13.47 -3.27
C ALA A 437 -13.99 13.56 -2.03
N ILE A 438 -13.07 12.61 -1.85
CA ILE A 438 -12.10 12.60 -0.74
C ILE A 438 -11.17 13.82 -0.83
N ALA A 439 -10.60 14.08 -2.01
CA ALA A 439 -9.63 15.14 -2.18
C ALA A 439 -10.28 16.54 -2.20
N GLN A 440 -11.53 16.67 -2.65
CA GLN A 440 -12.34 17.88 -2.52
C GLN A 440 -12.63 18.18 -1.05
N LYS A 441 -13.10 17.19 -0.28
CA LYS A 441 -13.33 17.36 1.16
C LYS A 441 -12.08 17.89 1.85
N TYR A 442 -10.93 17.25 1.61
CA TYR A 442 -9.65 17.71 2.13
C TYR A 442 -9.36 19.17 1.73
N TYR A 443 -9.51 19.51 0.45
CA TYR A 443 -9.23 20.86 -0.05
C TYR A 443 -10.13 21.93 0.58
N TYR A 444 -11.43 21.65 0.75
CA TYR A 444 -12.36 22.60 1.34
C TYR A 444 -12.06 22.88 2.81
N ASP A 445 -11.57 21.88 3.53
CA ASP A 445 -11.16 21.98 4.95
C ASP A 445 -9.85 22.78 5.14
N LEU A 446 -9.10 23.08 4.06
CA LEU A 446 -7.85 23.84 4.16
C LEU A 446 -8.06 25.33 4.42
N GLN A 447 -7.17 25.90 5.25
CA GLN A 447 -7.04 27.35 5.40
C GLN A 447 -6.45 27.99 4.14
N LYS A 448 -6.62 29.31 3.98
CA LYS A 448 -6.20 30.05 2.77
C LYS A 448 -4.72 29.85 2.41
N ASN A 449 -3.82 29.88 3.38
CA ASN A 449 -2.38 29.69 3.13
C ASN A 449 -2.06 28.25 2.71
N ASP A 450 -2.73 27.27 3.30
CA ASP A 450 -2.54 25.85 2.97
C ASP A 450 -3.09 25.52 1.59
N LYS A 451 -4.16 26.19 1.14
CA LYS A 451 -4.67 26.08 -0.24
C LYS A 451 -3.62 26.51 -1.28
N ILE A 452 -2.89 27.59 -1.01
CA ILE A 452 -1.80 28.05 -1.88
C ILE A 452 -0.66 27.04 -1.91
N ARG A 453 -0.25 26.51 -0.74
CA ARG A 453 0.78 25.47 -0.66
C ARG A 453 0.34 24.20 -1.40
N TYR A 454 -0.91 23.79 -1.24
CA TYR A 454 -1.50 22.64 -1.89
C TYR A 454 -1.52 22.79 -3.43
N TYR A 455 -1.93 23.95 -3.95
CA TYR A 455 -1.84 24.28 -5.37
C TYR A 455 -0.41 24.15 -5.90
N LYS A 456 0.57 24.73 -5.18
CA LYS A 456 1.99 24.64 -5.55
C LYS A 456 2.50 23.19 -5.55
N ALA A 457 2.11 22.39 -4.57
CA ALA A 457 2.47 20.97 -4.47
C ALA A 457 1.87 20.14 -5.62
N LEU A 458 0.58 20.32 -5.95
CA LEU A 458 -0.04 19.69 -7.12
C LEU A 458 0.64 20.13 -8.42
N THR A 459 0.95 21.42 -8.56
CA THR A 459 1.65 21.92 -9.75
C THR A 459 3.04 21.29 -9.87
N ALA A 460 3.80 21.16 -8.78
CA ALA A 460 5.12 20.51 -8.81
C ALA A 460 5.03 19.01 -9.13
N MET A 461 3.97 18.33 -8.67
CA MET A 461 3.71 16.93 -8.99
C MET A 461 3.42 16.71 -10.48
N PHE A 462 2.64 17.61 -11.10
CA PHE A 462 2.31 17.51 -12.53
C PHE A 462 3.37 18.13 -13.45
N LEU A 463 4.18 19.08 -12.98
CA LEU A 463 5.28 19.71 -13.72
C LEU A 463 6.61 19.47 -13.00
N PRO A 464 7.26 18.31 -13.22
CA PRO A 464 8.47 17.90 -12.50
C PRO A 464 9.72 18.73 -12.83
N SER A 465 9.64 19.70 -13.75
CA SER A 465 10.68 20.72 -13.97
C SER A 465 10.88 21.64 -12.77
N LYS A 466 9.92 21.67 -11.83
CA LYS A 466 9.94 22.55 -10.67
C LYS A 466 10.67 22.03 -9.44
N PRO A 467 11.08 22.93 -8.54
CA PRO A 467 11.37 22.57 -7.16
C PRO A 467 10.20 21.80 -6.54
N VAL A 468 10.51 20.68 -5.89
CA VAL A 468 9.53 19.89 -5.18
C VAL A 468 8.94 20.74 -4.05
N VAL A 469 7.61 20.87 -4.05
CA VAL A 469 6.87 21.44 -2.94
C VAL A 469 6.21 20.31 -2.17
N GLN A 470 6.54 20.18 -0.89
CA GLN A 470 5.98 19.13 -0.04
C GLN A 470 4.52 19.42 0.33
N PHE A 471 3.67 18.40 0.18
CA PHE A 471 2.33 18.37 0.77
C PHE A 471 2.41 18.41 2.31
N GLU A 472 1.37 18.94 2.94
CA GLU A 472 1.15 18.74 4.39
C GLU A 472 0.76 17.27 4.65
N TRP A 473 1.11 16.75 5.83
CA TRP A 473 1.10 15.32 6.12
C TRP A 473 -0.27 14.65 5.99
N LYS A 474 -1.38 15.35 6.20
CA LYS A 474 -2.73 14.79 6.08
C LYS A 474 -3.03 14.36 4.65
N PHE A 475 -2.41 15.01 3.66
CA PHE A 475 -2.69 14.72 2.26
C PHE A 475 -2.08 13.38 1.79
N PRO A 476 -0.78 13.08 2.02
CA PRO A 476 -0.24 11.74 1.78
C PRO A 476 -1.02 10.63 2.50
N ASP A 477 -1.52 10.89 3.71
CA ASP A 477 -2.30 9.92 4.48
C ASP A 477 -3.68 9.62 3.89
N LEU A 478 -4.19 10.42 2.93
CA LEU A 478 -5.36 10.06 2.12
C LEU A 478 -5.13 8.83 1.24
N GLY A 479 -3.86 8.46 1.01
CA GLY A 479 -3.51 7.26 0.22
C GLY A 479 -3.86 7.35 -1.26
N ILE A 480 -3.84 8.57 -1.82
CA ILE A 480 -4.14 8.88 -3.24
C ILE A 480 -2.89 9.29 -4.05
N ILE A 481 -1.77 9.52 -3.37
CA ILE A 481 -0.45 9.77 -3.94
C ILE A 481 0.58 8.85 -3.29
N TYR A 482 1.69 8.58 -3.97
CA TYR A 482 2.86 7.94 -3.37
C TYR A 482 4.11 8.81 -3.53
N ARG A 483 5.08 8.55 -2.65
CA ARG A 483 6.39 9.18 -2.67
C ARG A 483 7.43 8.22 -3.22
N TYR A 484 8.44 8.77 -3.87
CA TYR A 484 9.67 8.05 -4.22
C TYR A 484 10.87 8.98 -4.12
N LYS A 485 12.09 8.43 -4.04
CA LYS A 485 13.32 9.21 -3.90
C LYS A 485 14.20 9.04 -5.12
N GLU A 486 14.52 10.15 -5.78
CA GLU A 486 15.49 10.24 -6.87
C GLU A 486 16.26 11.55 -6.71
N GLY A 487 17.30 11.52 -5.86
CA GLY A 487 17.95 12.71 -5.32
C GLY A 487 17.06 13.41 -4.28
N ALA A 488 15.95 14.00 -4.75
CA ALA A 488 14.89 14.58 -3.93
C ALA A 488 13.69 13.63 -3.78
N THR A 489 12.83 13.89 -2.79
CA THR A 489 11.55 13.20 -2.65
C THR A 489 10.55 13.75 -3.66
N HIS A 490 10.02 12.90 -4.52
CA HIS A 490 9.03 13.25 -5.53
C HIS A 490 7.67 12.64 -5.18
N TYR A 491 6.61 13.19 -5.77
CA TYR A 491 5.24 12.72 -5.59
C TYR A 491 4.66 12.27 -6.93
N LEU A 492 3.84 11.22 -6.90
CA LEU A 492 3.07 10.77 -8.07
C LEU A 492 1.65 10.39 -7.65
N PRO A 493 0.65 10.57 -8.53
CA PRO A 493 -0.67 9.98 -8.34
C PRO A 493 -0.55 8.46 -8.17
N LEU A 494 -1.36 7.89 -7.28
CA LEU A 494 -1.29 6.47 -6.98
C LEU A 494 -1.68 5.57 -8.15
N CYS A 495 -2.68 5.97 -8.92
CA CYS A 495 -3.20 5.26 -10.09
C CYS A 495 -3.86 6.27 -11.06
N PRO A 496 -4.23 5.85 -12.30
CA PRO A 496 -4.92 6.73 -13.25
C PRO A 496 -6.19 7.40 -12.72
N SER A 497 -7.02 6.68 -11.94
CA SER A 497 -8.19 7.27 -11.28
C SER A 497 -7.82 8.40 -10.31
N ALA A 498 -6.72 8.24 -9.55
CA ALA A 498 -6.22 9.31 -8.69
C ALA A 498 -5.69 10.49 -9.49
N GLN A 499 -5.00 10.25 -10.60
CA GLN A 499 -4.52 11.31 -11.50
C GLN A 499 -5.68 12.12 -12.07
N LYS A 500 -6.73 11.46 -12.57
CA LYS A 500 -7.95 12.11 -13.08
C LYS A 500 -8.60 12.98 -12.00
N ALA A 501 -8.84 12.41 -10.82
CA ALA A 501 -9.44 13.14 -9.70
C ALA A 501 -8.62 14.37 -9.28
N LEU A 502 -7.29 14.22 -9.17
CA LEU A 502 -6.41 15.32 -8.78
C LEU A 502 -6.28 16.39 -9.88
N LEU A 503 -6.35 16.02 -11.15
CA LEU A 503 -6.44 16.98 -12.26
C LEU A 503 -7.77 17.74 -12.23
N GLU A 504 -8.90 17.09 -11.92
CA GLU A 504 -10.19 17.79 -11.77
C GLU A 504 -10.14 18.84 -10.65
N ILE A 505 -9.54 18.51 -9.50
CA ILE A 505 -9.29 19.51 -8.45
C ILE A 505 -8.37 20.60 -8.99
N TYR A 506 -7.33 20.22 -9.72
CA TYR A 506 -6.39 21.18 -10.28
C TYR A 506 -7.03 22.20 -11.23
N LYS A 507 -8.01 21.77 -12.03
CA LYS A 507 -8.78 22.64 -12.93
C LYS A 507 -9.63 23.67 -12.19
N SER A 508 -10.03 23.37 -10.96
CA SER A 508 -10.85 24.27 -10.14
C SER A 508 -10.07 25.45 -9.54
N PHE A 509 -8.73 25.42 -9.59
CA PHE A 509 -7.93 26.53 -9.08
C PHE A 509 -7.96 27.74 -10.02
N ASP A 510 -8.30 28.88 -9.45
CA ASP A 510 -8.01 30.16 -10.10
C ASP A 510 -6.53 30.52 -9.94
N LEU A 511 -6.02 31.32 -10.87
CA LEU A 511 -4.64 31.80 -10.79
C LEU A 511 -4.51 32.79 -9.62
N PRO A 512 -3.38 32.79 -8.90
CA PRO A 512 -3.11 33.82 -7.89
C PRO A 512 -3.18 35.23 -8.50
N GLU A 513 -3.71 36.20 -7.76
CA GLU A 513 -3.92 37.56 -8.28
C GLU A 513 -2.63 38.24 -8.74
N ASN A 514 -1.51 38.01 -8.05
CA ASN A 514 -0.20 38.49 -8.48
C ASN A 514 0.18 37.92 -9.86
N THR A 515 -0.04 36.62 -10.07
CA THR A 515 0.21 35.94 -11.33
C THR A 515 -0.69 36.48 -12.45
N LYS A 516 -1.96 36.79 -12.15
CA LYS A 516 -2.85 37.47 -13.11
C LYS A 516 -2.33 38.85 -13.50
N ASN A 517 -1.86 39.64 -12.53
CA ASN A 517 -1.31 40.97 -12.79
C ASN A 517 -0.03 40.90 -13.64
N GLN A 518 0.89 40.00 -13.33
CA GLN A 518 2.09 39.75 -14.14
C GLN A 518 1.74 39.27 -15.55
N LEU A 519 0.72 38.42 -15.70
CA LEU A 519 0.23 37.98 -17.01
C LEU A 519 -0.35 39.14 -17.83
N ARG A 520 -1.06 40.09 -17.22
CA ARG A 520 -1.62 41.26 -17.92
C ARG A 520 -0.53 42.12 -18.56
N VAL A 521 0.55 42.35 -17.83
CA VAL A 521 1.70 43.16 -18.27
C VAL A 521 2.78 42.35 -19.01
N GLY A 522 2.65 41.02 -19.06
CA GLY A 522 3.58 40.12 -19.75
C GLY A 522 4.96 40.02 -19.09
N SER A 523 5.00 40.06 -17.76
CA SER A 523 6.24 40.07 -16.96
C SER A 523 6.49 38.76 -16.19
N LEU A 524 5.84 37.67 -16.60
CA LEU A 524 6.07 36.35 -15.99
C LEU A 524 7.48 35.86 -16.33
N ASP A 525 8.14 35.20 -15.39
CA ASP A 525 9.34 34.44 -15.71
C ASP A 525 9.01 33.14 -16.47
N GLY A 526 10.05 32.41 -16.89
CA GLY A 526 9.88 31.19 -17.68
C GLY A 526 9.13 30.07 -16.94
N GLU A 527 9.38 29.92 -15.64
CA GLU A 527 8.70 28.92 -14.83
C GLU A 527 7.27 29.34 -14.56
N GLU A 528 7.03 30.58 -14.15
CA GLU A 528 5.71 31.15 -13.94
C GLU A 528 4.83 31.01 -15.21
N PHE A 529 5.39 31.29 -16.39
CA PHE A 529 4.67 31.15 -17.65
C PHE A 529 4.31 29.69 -17.97
N GLU A 530 5.23 28.72 -17.80
CA GLU A 530 4.93 27.30 -18.01
C GLU A 530 3.76 26.84 -17.12
N ASN A 531 3.69 27.35 -15.89
CA ASN A 531 2.66 26.98 -14.91
C ASN A 531 1.29 27.45 -15.32
N VAL A 532 1.24 28.72 -15.70
CA VAL A 532 0.03 29.43 -16.07
C VAL A 532 -0.52 28.86 -17.39
N LEU A 533 0.39 28.55 -18.33
CA LEU A 533 0.05 27.85 -19.56
C LEU A 533 -0.50 26.44 -19.27
N PHE A 534 0.22 25.64 -18.49
CA PHE A 534 -0.20 24.28 -18.13
C PHE A 534 -1.57 24.26 -17.46
N ASN A 535 -1.79 25.13 -16.47
CA ASN A 535 -3.06 25.24 -15.79
C ASN A 535 -4.21 25.50 -16.78
N ARG A 536 -4.06 26.46 -17.70
CA ARG A 536 -5.12 26.75 -18.68
C ARG A 536 -5.28 25.72 -19.77
N LEU A 537 -4.21 25.05 -20.19
CA LEU A 537 -4.32 23.89 -21.08
C LEU A 537 -5.17 22.81 -20.41
N VAL A 538 -4.84 22.41 -19.18
CA VAL A 538 -5.58 21.37 -18.45
C VAL A 538 -7.02 21.80 -18.15
N SER A 539 -7.30 23.07 -17.85
CA SER A 539 -8.67 23.58 -17.69
C SER A 539 -9.52 23.44 -18.96
N LYS A 540 -8.90 23.46 -20.15
CA LYS A 540 -9.57 23.25 -21.45
C LYS A 540 -9.47 21.82 -21.96
N CYS A 541 -9.18 20.87 -21.07
CA CYS A 541 -9.17 19.45 -21.40
C CYS A 541 -10.56 18.99 -21.88
N ASN A 542 -10.60 18.18 -22.94
CA ASN A 542 -11.79 17.80 -23.72
C ASN A 542 -12.41 18.92 -24.58
N GLU A 543 -11.80 20.12 -24.62
CA GLU A 543 -12.18 21.18 -25.55
C GLU A 543 -11.24 21.21 -26.76
N THR A 544 -11.71 21.84 -27.84
CA THR A 544 -10.87 22.12 -29.01
C THR A 544 -10.24 23.51 -28.85
N ILE A 545 -8.91 23.56 -28.75
CA ILE A 545 -8.15 24.80 -28.70
C ILE A 545 -7.63 25.11 -30.11
N GLN A 546 -8.01 26.26 -30.65
CA GLN A 546 -7.52 26.75 -31.94
C GLN A 546 -6.56 27.90 -31.73
N LEU A 547 -5.30 27.72 -32.14
CA LEU A 547 -4.26 28.72 -32.05
C LEU A 547 -3.92 29.23 -33.45
N ASN A 548 -4.02 30.55 -33.66
CA ASN A 548 -3.49 31.16 -34.87
C ASN A 548 -1.97 31.24 -34.77
N ALA A 549 -1.30 30.38 -35.53
CA ALA A 549 0.14 30.36 -35.66
C ALA A 549 0.61 31.12 -36.91
N THR A 550 1.83 31.63 -36.85
CA THR A 550 2.54 32.28 -37.94
C THR A 550 3.88 31.59 -38.17
N ASP A 551 4.65 32.03 -39.17
CA ASP A 551 6.08 31.76 -39.20
C ASP A 551 6.83 32.64 -38.18
N LEU A 552 8.16 32.46 -38.09
CA LEU A 552 9.03 33.21 -37.17
C LEU A 552 9.15 34.72 -37.50
N ASN A 553 8.54 35.19 -38.59
CA ASN A 553 8.46 36.60 -38.98
C ASN A 553 7.01 37.11 -39.02
N ASN A 554 6.11 36.46 -38.29
CA ASN A 554 4.70 36.82 -38.16
C ASN A 554 3.85 36.74 -39.45
N ASN A 555 4.34 36.05 -40.49
CA ASN A 555 3.62 35.86 -41.75
C ASN A 555 3.02 34.45 -41.83
N ASN A 556 2.41 34.11 -42.97
CA ASN A 556 1.95 32.75 -43.27
C ASN A 556 1.04 32.13 -42.19
N ARG A 557 -0.09 32.79 -41.93
CA ARG A 557 -1.04 32.37 -40.91
C ARG A 557 -1.56 30.95 -41.16
N LYS A 558 -1.51 30.13 -40.12
CA LYS A 558 -2.01 28.76 -40.10
C LYS A 558 -2.67 28.47 -38.76
N ILE A 559 -3.76 27.71 -38.77
CA ILE A 559 -4.42 27.28 -37.54
C ILE A 559 -3.75 25.99 -37.05
N ILE A 560 -3.38 25.97 -35.77
CA ILE A 560 -3.04 24.75 -35.04
C ILE A 560 -4.23 24.39 -34.17
N THR A 561 -4.66 23.14 -34.27
CA THR A 561 -5.73 22.59 -33.43
C THR A 561 -5.11 21.67 -32.39
N LEU A 562 -5.34 21.96 -31.11
CA LEU A 562 -4.99 21.09 -29.99
C LEU A 562 -6.30 20.53 -29.43
N HIS A 563 -6.41 19.21 -29.38
CA HIS A 563 -7.54 18.52 -28.79
C HIS A 563 -7.02 17.30 -28.03
N PHE A 564 -7.19 17.31 -26.72
CA PHE A 564 -6.73 16.25 -25.83
C PHE A 564 -7.72 16.03 -24.69
N ASN A 565 -7.76 14.80 -24.19
CA ASN A 565 -8.75 14.34 -23.22
C ASN A 565 -8.15 14.11 -21.83
N VAL A 566 -6.83 13.97 -21.74
CA VAL A 566 -6.10 13.70 -20.51
C VAL A 566 -4.68 14.31 -20.61
N TYR A 567 -4.02 14.46 -19.47
CA TYR A 567 -2.61 14.82 -19.34
C TYR A 567 -1.83 13.67 -18.70
N ASP A 568 -0.62 13.39 -19.17
CA ASP A 568 0.26 12.40 -18.54
C ASP A 568 1.76 12.70 -18.68
N LEU A 569 2.57 12.07 -17.83
CA LEU A 569 4.03 12.21 -17.79
C LEU A 569 4.69 11.02 -18.48
N ILE A 570 5.62 11.31 -19.39
CA ILE A 570 6.55 10.29 -19.90
C ILE A 570 7.62 10.08 -18.83
N LYS A 571 7.74 8.85 -18.33
CA LYS A 571 8.67 8.50 -17.24
C LYS A 571 9.81 7.67 -17.79
N SER A 572 11.06 7.97 -17.43
CA SER A 572 12.20 7.12 -17.79
C SER A 572 11.98 5.68 -17.25
N PRO A 573 12.22 4.63 -18.06
CA PRO A 573 12.87 4.62 -19.37
C PRO A 573 11.92 4.70 -20.59
N GLN A 574 10.62 4.98 -20.41
CA GLN A 574 9.66 5.12 -21.51
C GLN A 574 10.05 6.27 -22.44
N LEU A 575 9.79 6.11 -23.74
CA LEU A 575 10.16 7.06 -24.78
C LEU A 575 8.97 7.92 -25.25
N SER A 576 7.77 7.56 -24.82
CA SER A 576 6.46 8.12 -25.16
C SER A 576 5.40 7.61 -24.17
N LEU A 577 4.14 7.92 -24.42
CA LEU A 577 3.00 7.35 -23.67
C LEU A 577 2.53 6.01 -24.26
N GLY A 578 3.08 5.58 -25.40
CA GLY A 578 2.72 4.34 -26.09
C GLY A 578 1.42 4.42 -26.91
N PRO A 579 1.06 3.32 -27.61
CA PRO A 579 -0.01 3.31 -28.59
C PRO A 579 -1.39 3.63 -28.01
N GLY A 580 -2.18 4.42 -28.75
CA GLY A 580 -3.54 4.81 -28.39
C GLY A 580 -3.65 6.08 -27.54
N ASN A 581 -2.53 6.74 -27.23
CA ASN A 581 -2.47 7.94 -26.40
C ASN A 581 -2.36 9.25 -27.22
N ASP A 582 -2.84 9.25 -28.46
CA ASP A 582 -2.74 10.40 -29.39
C ASP A 582 -3.50 11.64 -28.92
N LYS A 583 -4.49 11.42 -28.05
CA LYS A 583 -5.30 12.47 -27.40
C LYS A 583 -4.85 12.75 -25.96
N VAL A 584 -3.64 12.36 -25.57
CA VAL A 584 -3.07 12.68 -24.27
C VAL A 584 -2.01 13.75 -24.45
N LEU A 585 -2.12 14.85 -23.71
CA LEU A 585 -1.07 15.85 -23.64
C LEU A 585 0.05 15.29 -22.78
N GLY A 586 1.14 14.86 -23.42
CA GLY A 586 2.31 14.30 -22.76
C GLY A 586 3.32 15.37 -22.38
N ARG A 587 3.89 15.30 -21.18
CA ARG A 587 5.09 16.07 -20.79
C ARG A 587 6.28 15.13 -20.69
N GLY A 588 7.37 15.49 -21.37
CA GLY A 588 8.66 14.79 -21.26
C GLY A 588 9.32 14.97 -19.89
N PHE A 589 10.23 14.07 -19.54
CA PHE A 589 11.10 14.25 -18.39
C PHE A 589 12.32 15.12 -18.77
N LYS A 590 13.14 15.47 -17.77
CA LYS A 590 14.29 16.36 -17.98
C LYS A 590 15.22 15.78 -19.06
N ARG A 591 15.46 16.56 -20.13
CA ARG A 591 16.30 16.24 -21.30
C ARG A 591 15.68 15.27 -22.33
N TYR A 592 14.44 14.80 -22.13
CA TYR A 592 13.79 13.92 -23.10
C TYR A 592 12.24 13.95 -23.07
N PRO A 593 11.59 14.13 -24.23
CA PRO A 593 12.13 14.77 -25.43
C PRO A 593 12.60 16.20 -25.14
N ARG A 594 13.33 16.84 -26.07
CA ARG A 594 13.71 18.28 -25.97
C ARG A 594 12.53 19.25 -26.03
N PHE A 595 11.34 18.73 -26.28
CA PHE A 595 10.08 19.43 -26.30
C PHE A 595 9.46 19.45 -24.90
N ASP A 596 8.75 20.53 -24.59
CA ASP A 596 8.08 20.63 -23.30
C ASP A 596 6.81 19.76 -23.30
N TYR A 597 6.02 19.81 -24.37
CA TYR A 597 4.80 18.99 -24.52
C TYR A 597 4.74 18.26 -25.86
N MET A 598 4.04 17.13 -25.86
CA MET A 598 3.71 16.35 -27.06
C MET A 598 2.23 16.03 -27.08
N LEU A 599 1.60 16.12 -28.25
CA LEU A 599 0.23 15.71 -28.49
C LEU A 599 0.15 14.98 -29.82
N GLY A 600 0.15 13.64 -29.77
CA GLY A 600 0.31 12.81 -30.95
C GLY A 600 1.57 13.24 -31.74
N PRO A 601 1.48 13.57 -33.04
CA PRO A 601 2.64 13.99 -33.84
C PRO A 601 2.97 15.49 -33.71
N ILE A 602 2.38 16.22 -32.76
CA ILE A 602 2.64 17.64 -32.49
C ILE A 602 3.64 17.75 -31.34
N PHE A 603 4.75 18.46 -31.58
CA PHE A 603 5.81 18.71 -30.62
C PHE A 603 5.87 20.20 -30.26
N ILE A 604 5.85 20.55 -28.98
CA ILE A 604 5.66 21.91 -28.50
C ILE A 604 6.84 22.34 -27.62
N GLN A 605 7.49 23.44 -27.95
CA GLN A 605 8.45 24.16 -27.09
C GLN A 605 7.81 25.45 -26.56
N VAL A 606 8.08 25.76 -25.30
CA VAL A 606 7.52 26.90 -24.59
C VAL A 606 8.63 27.74 -24.00
N SER A 607 8.61 29.06 -24.20
CA SER A 607 9.58 29.96 -23.57
C SER A 607 9.12 31.41 -23.55
N ILE A 608 9.57 32.17 -22.55
CA ILE A 608 9.44 33.63 -22.52
C ILE A 608 10.43 34.33 -23.45
N SER A 609 11.50 33.66 -23.89
CA SER A 609 12.46 34.23 -24.82
C SER A 609 11.91 34.26 -26.24
N ASP A 610 12.48 35.10 -27.08
CA ASP A 610 12.27 34.98 -28.52
C ASP A 610 12.90 33.68 -29.06
N PHE A 611 12.46 33.23 -30.24
CA PHE A 611 12.90 31.94 -30.79
C PHE A 611 14.40 31.89 -31.04
N THR A 612 14.99 33.00 -31.49
CA THR A 612 16.42 33.05 -31.82
C THR A 612 17.26 32.84 -30.57
N SER A 613 16.92 33.57 -29.51
CA SER A 613 17.57 33.45 -28.19
C SER A 613 17.36 32.06 -27.60
N HIS A 614 16.14 31.52 -27.64
CA HIS A 614 15.84 30.19 -27.12
C HIS A 614 16.61 29.08 -27.86
N ASN A 615 16.58 29.11 -29.19
CA ASN A 615 17.22 28.10 -30.05
C ASN A 615 18.76 28.19 -30.06
N SER A 616 19.33 29.30 -29.58
CA SER A 616 20.79 29.44 -29.41
C SER A 616 21.34 28.53 -28.31
N ASN A 617 20.51 28.17 -27.32
CA ASN A 617 20.90 27.24 -26.28
C ASN A 617 21.01 25.80 -26.85
N PRO A 618 22.18 25.15 -26.77
CA PRO A 618 22.37 23.79 -27.30
C PRO A 618 21.34 22.79 -26.77
N SER A 619 20.94 22.90 -25.50
CA SER A 619 19.96 21.98 -24.91
C SER A 619 18.54 22.13 -25.49
N LYS A 620 18.23 23.29 -26.07
CA LYS A 620 16.91 23.66 -26.62
C LYS A 620 16.87 23.75 -28.14
N ASN A 621 18.01 23.68 -28.80
CA ASN A 621 18.11 23.78 -30.26
C ASN A 621 17.35 22.64 -30.95
N ILE A 622 16.38 23.01 -31.80
CA ILE A 622 15.51 22.05 -32.50
C ILE A 622 16.29 21.11 -33.42
N ARG A 623 17.41 21.54 -34.01
CA ARG A 623 18.21 20.67 -34.88
C ARG A 623 18.67 19.41 -34.16
N GLN A 624 18.98 19.53 -32.86
CA GLN A 624 19.41 18.39 -32.05
C GLN A 624 18.30 17.35 -31.80
N ALA A 625 17.03 17.66 -32.08
CA ALA A 625 15.94 16.69 -32.03
C ALA A 625 15.89 15.77 -33.27
N PHE A 626 16.57 16.15 -34.36
CA PHE A 626 16.70 15.38 -35.60
C PHE A 626 18.01 14.60 -35.69
N GLU A 627 18.97 14.89 -34.81
CA GLU A 627 20.25 14.18 -34.74
C GLU A 627 20.13 12.89 -33.92
N PRO A 628 20.90 11.83 -34.25
CA PRO A 628 20.97 10.63 -33.45
C PRO A 628 21.23 10.93 -31.98
N MET A 629 20.46 10.31 -31.08
CA MET A 629 20.68 10.54 -29.67
C MET A 629 22.01 9.95 -29.19
N SER A 630 22.63 10.66 -28.26
CA SER A 630 23.62 10.09 -27.35
C SER A 630 22.93 9.28 -26.25
N GLU A 631 23.69 8.42 -25.59
CA GLU A 631 23.23 7.74 -24.37
C GLU A 631 22.67 8.74 -23.35
N GLN A 632 21.58 8.36 -22.68
CA GLN A 632 20.96 9.14 -21.62
C GLN A 632 20.65 8.24 -20.42
N ALA A 633 20.46 8.82 -19.24
CA ALA A 633 20.10 8.07 -18.05
C ALA A 633 18.80 7.28 -18.27
N GLY A 634 18.90 5.94 -18.21
CA GLY A 634 17.79 5.02 -18.45
C GLY A 634 17.53 4.65 -19.92
N ILE A 635 18.25 5.23 -20.88
CA ILE A 635 18.11 4.94 -22.33
C ILE A 635 19.49 4.57 -22.90
N SER A 636 19.70 3.26 -23.13
CA SER A 636 20.97 2.73 -23.65
C SER A 636 21.16 3.01 -25.14
N LEU A 637 22.41 3.03 -25.61
CA LEU A 637 22.72 3.14 -27.05
C LEU A 637 22.07 2.05 -27.89
N THR A 638 21.93 0.84 -27.33
CA THR A 638 21.23 -0.28 -27.98
C THR A 638 19.76 0.03 -28.18
N LEU A 639 19.10 0.66 -27.20
CA LEU A 639 17.71 1.08 -27.31
C LEU A 639 17.56 2.24 -28.31
N ILE A 640 18.50 3.19 -28.33
CA ILE A 640 18.49 4.31 -29.27
C ILE A 640 18.59 3.79 -30.71
N ASN A 641 19.50 2.86 -30.97
CA ASN A 641 19.73 2.27 -32.28
C ASN A 641 19.89 3.34 -33.39
N LYS A 642 20.72 4.36 -33.13
CA LYS A 642 20.99 5.52 -34.00
C LYS A 642 19.78 6.41 -34.34
N ARG A 643 18.63 6.20 -33.71
CA ARG A 643 17.44 7.05 -33.91
C ARG A 643 17.56 8.39 -33.19
N ASN A 644 16.87 9.38 -33.72
CA ASN A 644 16.70 10.66 -33.03
C ASN A 644 15.47 10.66 -32.10
N GLN A 645 15.29 11.76 -31.34
CA GLN A 645 14.22 11.86 -30.34
C GLN A 645 12.81 11.77 -30.93
N ILE A 646 12.62 12.34 -32.12
CA ILE A 646 11.32 12.35 -32.80
C ILE A 646 10.99 10.93 -33.29
N GLU A 647 11.95 10.26 -33.91
CA GLU A 647 11.82 8.87 -34.36
C GLU A 647 11.50 7.93 -33.20
N MET A 648 12.21 8.06 -32.07
CA MET A 648 11.98 7.23 -30.90
C MET A 648 10.58 7.40 -30.32
N TYR A 649 10.13 8.65 -30.16
CA TYR A 649 8.78 8.95 -29.68
C TYR A 649 7.70 8.40 -30.64
N LEU A 650 7.85 8.65 -31.95
CA LEU A 650 6.86 8.21 -32.94
C LEU A 650 6.85 6.69 -33.14
N ASP A 651 8.01 6.03 -33.08
CA ASP A 651 8.10 4.57 -33.17
C ASP A 651 7.38 3.88 -32.01
N GLU A 652 7.46 4.42 -30.80
CA GLU A 652 6.77 3.83 -29.65
C GLU A 652 5.26 4.16 -29.65
N MET A 653 4.87 5.35 -30.10
CA MET A 653 3.45 5.73 -30.23
C MET A 653 2.73 4.95 -31.33
N TYR A 654 3.37 4.80 -32.50
CA TYR A 654 2.69 4.35 -33.71
C TYR A 654 3.24 3.04 -34.29
N GLY A 655 4.32 2.50 -33.73
CA GLY A 655 5.07 1.37 -34.27
C GLY A 655 6.25 1.79 -35.15
N PRO A 656 7.17 0.87 -35.51
CA PRO A 656 8.45 1.22 -36.11
C PRO A 656 8.33 1.77 -37.54
N GLY A 657 9.46 2.26 -38.04
CA GLY A 657 9.67 2.67 -39.43
C GLY A 657 9.61 4.17 -39.65
N HIS A 658 9.70 4.98 -38.58
CA HIS A 658 9.79 6.42 -38.70
C HIS A 658 11.20 6.87 -39.06
N SER A 659 11.27 7.93 -39.87
CA SER A 659 12.48 8.69 -40.13
C SER A 659 12.16 10.17 -40.04
N ALA A 660 12.97 10.91 -39.28
CA ALA A 660 12.87 12.35 -39.14
C ALA A 660 14.22 12.98 -39.49
N LYS A 661 14.24 13.88 -40.49
CA LYS A 661 15.46 14.60 -40.88
C LYS A 661 15.15 16.01 -41.34
N ILE A 662 16.18 16.84 -41.36
CA ILE A 662 16.14 18.16 -41.98
C ILE A 662 16.73 18.03 -43.39
N ASP A 663 15.99 18.46 -44.41
CA ASP A 663 16.49 18.40 -45.79
C ASP A 663 17.46 19.56 -46.12
N SER A 664 17.99 19.57 -47.34
CA SER A 664 18.91 20.61 -47.81
C SER A 664 18.28 22.01 -47.92
N ARG A 665 16.95 22.12 -47.82
CA ARG A 665 16.18 23.37 -47.80
C ARG A 665 15.73 23.74 -46.38
N ASN A 666 16.32 23.12 -45.36
CA ASN A 666 15.97 23.29 -43.95
C ASN A 666 14.53 22.87 -43.59
N ARG A 667 13.88 22.06 -44.42
CA ARG A 667 12.52 21.58 -44.16
C ARG A 667 12.51 20.32 -43.32
N PHE A 668 11.51 20.19 -42.47
CA PHE A 668 11.32 19.01 -41.64
C PHE A 668 10.66 17.90 -42.45
N ILE A 669 11.40 16.83 -42.71
CA ILE A 669 10.91 15.64 -43.42
C ILE A 669 10.73 14.52 -42.41
N VAL A 670 9.49 14.27 -42.02
CA VAL A 670 9.12 13.19 -41.11
C VAL A 670 8.20 12.21 -41.82
N THR A 671 8.66 10.97 -41.95
CA THR A 671 7.98 9.93 -42.71
C THR A 671 7.89 8.64 -41.91
N ARG A 672 6.89 7.81 -42.22
CA ARG A 672 6.80 6.42 -41.80
C ARG A 672 6.77 5.55 -43.04
N ASN A 673 7.72 4.63 -43.18
CA ASN A 673 7.86 3.78 -44.37
C ASN A 673 7.81 4.60 -45.68
N GLY A 674 8.48 5.75 -45.69
CA GLY A 674 8.54 6.68 -46.84
C GLY A 674 7.32 7.58 -47.05
N LYS A 675 6.22 7.40 -46.31
CA LYS A 675 5.03 8.27 -46.40
C LYS A 675 5.07 9.38 -45.34
N PRO A 676 4.70 10.63 -45.64
CA PRO A 676 4.67 11.71 -44.64
C PRO A 676 3.80 11.36 -43.44
N VAL A 677 4.28 11.65 -42.22
CA VAL A 677 3.49 11.47 -40.99
C VAL A 677 2.38 12.51 -40.95
N PRO A 678 1.08 12.10 -40.99
CA PRO A 678 -0.03 13.04 -40.96
C PRO A 678 -0.01 13.88 -39.69
N GLY A 679 -0.25 15.19 -39.83
CA GLY A 679 -0.36 16.09 -38.68
C GLY A 679 0.96 16.45 -37.98
N PHE A 680 2.13 15.98 -38.46
CA PHE A 680 3.41 16.35 -37.86
C PHE A 680 3.63 17.87 -37.85
N ARG A 681 3.93 18.41 -36.66
CA ARG A 681 4.20 19.85 -36.46
C ARG A 681 5.21 20.04 -35.33
N ILE A 682 6.06 21.05 -35.48
CA ILE A 682 6.82 21.63 -34.38
C ILE A 682 6.26 23.02 -34.12
N VAL A 683 5.89 23.27 -32.86
CA VAL A 683 5.22 24.50 -32.41
C VAL A 683 6.10 25.20 -31.38
N TYR A 684 6.34 26.49 -31.59
CA TYR A 684 7.03 27.33 -30.61
C TYR A 684 6.03 28.33 -30.02
N ILE A 685 5.80 28.26 -28.72
CA ILE A 685 4.90 29.15 -27.98
C ILE A 685 5.73 30.17 -27.20
N ARG A 686 5.58 31.45 -27.57
CA ARG A 686 6.26 32.55 -26.89
C ARG A 686 5.41 33.10 -25.74
N GLY A 687 6.03 33.23 -24.56
CA GLY A 687 5.41 33.68 -23.32
C GLY A 687 5.62 35.13 -22.93
N SER A 688 6.25 35.93 -23.80
CA SER A 688 6.46 37.37 -23.58
C SER A 688 5.82 38.21 -24.68
N PRO A 689 5.37 39.45 -24.38
CA PRO A 689 4.86 40.38 -25.37
C PRO A 689 5.86 40.69 -26.48
N GLY A 690 5.33 41.17 -27.60
CA GLY A 690 6.11 41.64 -28.74
C GLY A 690 5.87 40.83 -30.01
N THR A 691 6.05 41.50 -31.15
CA THR A 691 5.93 40.86 -32.46
C THR A 691 7.19 40.04 -32.76
N PRO A 692 7.04 38.78 -33.22
CA PRO A 692 8.16 38.01 -33.72
C PRO A 692 8.68 38.65 -35.01
N ASN A 693 9.95 39.04 -35.02
CA ASN A 693 10.62 39.61 -36.18
C ASN A 693 11.97 38.92 -36.38
N HIS A 694 11.93 37.62 -36.67
CA HIS A 694 13.12 36.81 -36.91
C HIS A 694 13.24 36.44 -38.38
N SER A 695 13.22 37.45 -39.26
CA SER A 695 13.33 37.28 -40.72
C SER A 695 14.51 36.38 -41.15
N GLY A 696 15.65 36.47 -40.45
CA GLY A 696 16.80 35.58 -40.67
C GLY A 696 16.55 34.11 -40.30
N LYS A 697 15.74 33.83 -39.27
CA LYS A 697 15.46 32.46 -38.81
C LYS A 697 14.35 31.76 -39.59
N VAL A 698 13.50 32.47 -40.32
CA VAL A 698 12.53 31.84 -41.23
C VAL A 698 13.23 30.98 -42.29
N ARG A 699 14.43 31.38 -42.76
CA ARG A 699 15.22 30.56 -43.70
C ARG A 699 15.85 29.34 -43.05
N ASP A 700 16.24 29.46 -41.78
CA ASP A 700 16.85 28.38 -41.02
C ASP A 700 15.82 27.33 -40.56
N PHE A 701 14.56 27.75 -40.35
CA PHE A 701 13.48 26.94 -39.79
C PHE A 701 12.10 27.32 -40.37
N PRO A 702 11.86 27.09 -41.67
CA PRO A 702 10.65 27.52 -42.37
C PRO A 702 9.37 26.80 -41.92
N ASP A 703 9.50 25.60 -41.35
CA ASP A 703 8.35 24.76 -40.97
C ASP A 703 7.94 24.90 -39.49
N ILE A 704 8.60 25.78 -38.71
CA ILE A 704 8.19 26.06 -37.32
C ILE A 704 6.93 26.92 -37.32
N ALA A 705 5.92 26.43 -36.61
CA ALA A 705 4.71 27.19 -36.36
C ALA A 705 4.85 27.97 -35.04
N HIS A 706 4.82 29.28 -35.12
CA HIS A 706 5.02 30.18 -34.00
C HIS A 706 3.68 30.71 -33.47
N VAL A 707 3.47 30.62 -32.16
CA VAL A 707 2.28 31.15 -31.47
C VAL A 707 2.74 32.29 -30.56
N THR A 708 2.17 33.48 -30.78
CA THR A 708 2.52 34.69 -30.03
C THR A 708 1.91 34.69 -28.63
N PHE A 709 2.48 35.48 -27.73
CA PHE A 709 1.90 35.70 -26.40
C PHE A 709 0.48 36.25 -26.49
N GLU A 710 0.19 37.16 -27.42
CA GLU A 710 -1.16 37.73 -27.57
C GLU A 710 -2.19 36.70 -28.07
N GLU A 711 -1.78 35.75 -28.92
CA GLU A 711 -2.66 34.64 -29.29
C GLU A 711 -2.99 33.80 -28.07
N ILE A 712 -1.97 33.43 -27.30
CA ILE A 712 -2.12 32.65 -26.06
C ILE A 712 -3.03 33.40 -25.07
N LYS A 713 -2.80 34.70 -24.87
CA LYS A 713 -3.60 35.59 -24.02
C LYS A 713 -5.08 35.55 -24.42
N ARG A 714 -5.37 35.70 -25.70
CA ARG A 714 -6.74 35.69 -26.22
C ARG A 714 -7.42 34.34 -26.07
N GLN A 715 -6.73 33.24 -26.39
CA GLN A 715 -7.35 31.91 -26.46
C GLN A 715 -7.45 31.21 -25.10
N LEU A 716 -6.45 31.41 -24.23
CA LEU A 716 -6.31 30.67 -22.97
C LEU A 716 -6.59 31.54 -21.74
N PHE A 717 -6.54 32.87 -21.86
CA PHE A 717 -6.71 33.80 -20.74
C PHE A 717 -7.81 34.87 -20.93
N PRO A 718 -8.94 34.59 -21.62
CA PRO A 718 -9.90 35.64 -22.02
C PRO A 718 -10.59 36.35 -20.84
N ASN A 719 -10.65 35.73 -19.66
CA ASN A 719 -11.33 36.26 -18.48
C ASN A 719 -10.37 36.79 -17.39
N ILE A 720 -9.06 36.78 -17.66
CA ILE A 720 -8.04 37.26 -16.72
C ILE A 720 -7.55 38.66 -17.11
N VAL A 721 -7.53 38.93 -18.40
CA VAL A 721 -6.98 40.15 -19.00
C VAL A 721 -8.11 41.02 -19.49
#